data_AF-A0A395JFC9-F1
#
_entry.id   AF-A0A395JFC9-F1
#
_cell.length_a   1.000
_cell.length_b   1.000
_cell.length_c   1.000
_cell.angle_alpha   90.00
_cell.angle_beta   90.00
_cell.angle_gamma   90.00
#
_symmetry.space_group_name_H-M   'P 1'
#
loop_
_entity.id
_entity.type
_entity.pdbx_description
1 polymer ?
#
loop_
_entity_poly.entity_id
_entity_poly.type
_entity_poly.pdbx_seq_one_letter_code
_entity_poly.pdbx_strand_id
1 'polypeptide(L)'
;MKKHRLNFTASLHLLVVVAAMAGLLYWFNGEVVSQIVGGKSIYQGAEIRFVNTRGVRISDYVLRQVDDSFLFAGGSPATSYIRLIFTDSGRYELAVRGQYPPWVCSKDELDKATIQIRGGTANATLALKSQEVKTINFNIAKGQLLTPVIMGNKVSQCARAEVTIYRLVDLPYYFIGFCVAWLLILVLTILTRSSPYIAVLGLGFNILLSTANATLSKLTPSSLAVDSGLAMCMVSLLFLIALLGSRSRIVAVALSLIGTSAYIAVSLIGAGLIAYFKVFDVAMSVEAIHGAMQSYDAQMVEFWKQYIGYRRTAVGLVVVFAVFLMMMHITSGERKRGGLLIMLLAFFLCGISILLGRIDHSPTYTLLEKSAIIYKSEIDAFKSIADNRTVSASLAQQNTAFAGNATVVVVGESVNKKHMSLYGYVQPTTPNLQQRFSNNELIVYKNAYSNHTHSNPTMALMLTQANQYNKRSWLESPSVFNYASAASVKTHWLTNHRLLGGWSNKITTIAREADRLDTINYKIGYGLDSARFDEDLLPLFDKTVTERPDQLTFLHLYSNHSLYCRRYPTDFRGFNSSLPVSHFSQILKVKKAAASTINCYDTSIRYTDLVLEKIIARLEKNDQPSVMLYVADHSEEVIGDRTHNSALFTYDMINIPLIVWANEAWKTKHADLWLAIQNNKDQIWTNDLLFSSVLGLSGIESTAVDPTKSLTSSAYQIPGSPLTLHGRVNVDSPQNWNYWQINNAALAQQQGQQLYATGIRSVGEAMAALNLGLTNLVLDVEVSSEGELIVESLQGDSMLTVKQLLSELAASPVQPKSIALNVTATKGAAKVEQQIQALSEAFSIPMLSVDQSVVMAKPVDLWSPSFARKLSDKNLSGEGHERFTVNIKTRYTHPAPIPAASGKSGES
;
A
#
# COMPACT_ATOMS: atom_id res chain seq x y z
N MET A 1 -9.56 62.67 13.36
CA MET A 1 -9.98 61.43 12.65
C MET A 1 -8.86 60.40 12.38
N LYS A 2 -7.61 60.77 12.04
CA LYS A 2 -6.49 59.78 11.85
C LYS A 2 -6.12 58.98 13.11
N LYS A 3 -6.24 59.55 14.31
CA LYS A 3 -5.95 58.89 15.60
C LYS A 3 -6.98 57.80 16.00
N HIS A 4 -8.25 57.95 15.59
CA HIS A 4 -9.31 56.98 15.91
C HIS A 4 -9.36 55.77 14.97
N ARG A 5 -8.93 55.91 13.69
CA ARG A 5 -8.81 54.76 12.77
C ARG A 5 -7.74 53.75 13.21
N LEU A 6 -6.67 54.19 13.86
CA LEU A 6 -5.60 53.32 14.36
C LEU A 6 -6.06 52.37 15.48
N ASN A 7 -6.96 52.83 16.36
CA ASN A 7 -7.47 52.04 17.46
C ASN A 7 -8.40 50.92 16.97
N PHE A 8 -9.24 51.18 15.96
CA PHE A 8 -10.14 50.18 15.40
C PHE A 8 -9.40 49.05 14.67
N THR A 9 -8.35 49.38 13.89
CA THR A 9 -7.51 48.37 13.24
C THR A 9 -6.70 47.57 14.24
N ALA A 10 -6.15 48.20 15.29
CA ALA A 10 -5.42 47.50 16.34
C ALA A 10 -6.34 46.54 17.12
N SER A 11 -7.58 46.94 17.43
CA SER A 11 -8.59 46.09 18.07
C SER A 11 -9.02 44.92 17.18
N LEU A 12 -9.18 45.13 15.87
CA LEU A 12 -9.51 44.06 14.92
C LEU A 12 -8.35 43.05 14.78
N HIS A 13 -7.11 43.52 14.77
CA HIS A 13 -5.91 42.66 14.70
C HIS A 13 -5.75 41.86 16.01
N LEU A 14 -6.03 42.48 17.16
CA LEU A 14 -6.07 41.79 18.45
C LEU A 14 -7.16 40.71 18.47
N LEU A 15 -8.32 40.97 17.88
CA LEU A 15 -9.42 40.00 17.78
C LEU A 15 -9.07 38.79 16.91
N VAL A 16 -8.38 39.00 15.79
CA VAL A 16 -7.87 37.92 14.91
C VAL A 16 -6.82 37.07 15.64
N VAL A 17 -5.93 37.70 16.40
CA VAL A 17 -4.92 37.00 17.18
C VAL A 17 -5.53 36.24 18.35
N VAL A 18 -6.50 36.83 19.06
CA VAL A 18 -7.24 36.15 20.14
C VAL A 18 -8.05 35.00 19.58
N ALA A 19 -8.69 35.14 18.40
CA ALA A 19 -9.38 34.04 17.73
C ALA A 19 -8.42 32.93 17.28
N ALA A 20 -7.22 33.27 16.79
CA ALA A 20 -6.18 32.30 16.43
C ALA A 20 -5.64 31.56 17.67
N MET A 21 -5.40 32.26 18.79
CA MET A 21 -4.98 31.68 20.06
C MET A 21 -6.10 30.84 20.71
N ALA A 22 -7.36 31.26 20.60
CA ALA A 22 -8.52 30.51 21.07
C ALA A 22 -8.77 29.26 20.20
N GLY A 23 -8.55 29.34 18.88
CA GLY A 23 -8.60 28.19 17.98
C GLY A 23 -7.48 27.17 18.26
N LEU A 24 -6.28 27.64 18.58
CA LEU A 24 -5.17 26.84 19.09
C LEU A 24 -5.55 26.14 20.40
N LEU A 25 -6.02 26.89 21.40
CA LEU A 25 -6.45 26.34 22.68
C LEU A 25 -7.62 25.36 22.53
N TYR A 26 -8.54 25.61 21.60
CA TYR A 26 -9.66 24.70 21.27
C TYR A 26 -9.18 23.43 20.56
N TRP A 27 -8.22 23.51 19.64
CA TRP A 27 -7.63 22.34 18.98
C TRP A 27 -6.84 21.46 19.96
N PHE A 28 -6.05 22.08 20.84
CA PHE A 28 -5.43 21.39 21.97
C PHE A 28 -6.48 20.83 22.95
N ASN A 29 -7.57 21.53 23.22
CA ASN A 29 -8.68 21.03 24.05
C ASN A 29 -9.61 20.01 23.37
N GLY A 30 -9.46 19.78 22.06
CA GLY A 30 -10.29 18.84 21.30
C GLY A 30 -9.58 17.50 21.10
N GLU A 31 -8.45 17.51 20.40
CA GLU A 31 -7.72 16.28 20.04
C GLU A 31 -6.67 15.88 21.08
N VAL A 32 -5.95 16.85 21.68
CA VAL A 32 -4.96 16.54 22.73
C VAL A 32 -5.68 16.22 24.04
N VAL A 33 -6.78 16.90 24.37
CA VAL A 33 -7.61 16.55 25.53
C VAL A 33 -8.44 15.28 25.29
N SER A 34 -8.93 14.96 24.08
CA SER A 34 -9.49 13.61 23.86
C SER A 34 -8.44 12.50 24.00
N GLN A 35 -7.18 12.80 23.68
CA GLN A 35 -6.04 11.92 23.95
C GLN A 35 -5.62 11.86 25.42
N ILE A 36 -6.00 12.84 26.25
CA ILE A 36 -5.68 12.94 27.70
C ILE A 36 -6.85 12.45 28.59
N VAL A 37 -8.10 12.62 28.17
CA VAL A 37 -9.32 12.42 29.00
C VAL A 37 -9.97 11.05 28.78
N GLY A 38 -9.42 10.21 27.90
CA GLY A 38 -9.79 8.81 27.73
C GLY A 38 -9.40 7.89 28.90
N GLY A 39 -9.76 8.25 30.13
CA GLY A 39 -10.28 7.34 31.17
C GLY A 39 -9.50 6.09 31.64
N LYS A 40 -8.27 5.81 31.21
CA LYS A 40 -7.43 4.77 31.83
C LYS A 40 -6.02 5.30 32.10
N SER A 41 -5.66 5.23 33.39
CA SER A 41 -4.34 5.41 34.04
C SER A 41 -3.24 6.17 33.29
N ILE A 42 -2.87 7.28 33.92
CA ILE A 42 -1.71 8.15 33.71
C ILE A 42 -0.41 7.33 33.47
N TYR A 43 0.46 7.78 32.54
CA TYR A 43 1.89 7.41 32.26
C TYR A 43 2.12 6.32 31.15
N GLN A 44 3.11 6.32 30.23
CA GLN A 44 4.37 7.04 29.93
C GLN A 44 4.68 6.86 28.41
N GLY A 45 5.63 7.58 27.79
CA GLY A 45 6.07 7.32 26.40
C GLY A 45 7.51 6.79 26.38
N ALA A 46 7.83 5.87 25.46
CA ALA A 46 9.19 5.32 25.33
C ALA A 46 9.68 5.42 23.87
N GLU A 47 10.91 5.90 23.70
CA GLU A 47 11.62 6.04 22.43
C GLU A 47 12.78 5.03 22.38
N ILE A 48 12.85 4.20 21.34
CA ILE A 48 13.97 3.27 21.12
C ILE A 48 14.77 3.73 19.91
N ARG A 49 16.06 4.01 20.11
CA ARG A 49 17.00 4.43 19.05
C ARG A 49 17.94 3.30 18.69
N PHE A 50 18.15 3.06 17.41
CA PHE A 50 19.22 2.18 16.94
C PHE A 50 20.32 3.02 16.27
N VAL A 51 21.56 2.90 16.73
CA VAL A 51 22.70 3.70 16.26
C VAL A 51 23.84 2.79 15.79
N ASN A 52 24.43 3.04 14.62
CA ASN A 52 25.59 2.27 14.15
C ASN A 52 26.90 2.73 14.83
N THR A 53 27.98 1.99 14.56
CA THR A 53 29.31 2.23 15.17
C THR A 53 30.00 3.54 14.77
N ARG A 54 29.48 4.27 13.77
CA ARG A 54 29.95 5.62 13.40
C ARG A 54 29.10 6.73 14.04
N GLY A 55 28.17 6.38 14.94
CA GLY A 55 27.22 7.32 15.53
C GLY A 55 26.07 7.71 14.60
N VAL A 56 25.92 7.03 13.45
CA VAL A 56 24.85 7.30 12.48
C VAL A 56 23.59 6.55 12.90
N ARG A 57 22.47 7.29 13.01
CA ARG A 57 21.16 6.76 13.41
C ARG A 57 20.59 5.84 12.32
N ILE A 58 20.17 4.65 12.72
CA ILE A 58 19.61 3.61 11.84
C ILE A 58 18.08 3.67 11.89
N SER A 59 17.47 3.85 13.06
CA SER A 59 16.01 3.95 13.21
C SER A 59 15.60 4.47 14.60
N ASP A 60 14.50 5.22 14.67
CA ASP A 60 13.86 5.65 15.92
C ASP A 60 12.43 5.09 15.93
N TYR A 61 12.03 4.43 17.02
CA TYR A 61 10.67 3.91 17.19
C TYR A 61 10.02 4.54 18.41
N VAL A 62 8.87 5.19 18.20
CA VAL A 62 7.99 5.63 19.29
C VAL A 62 7.08 4.46 19.62
N LEU A 63 7.11 3.98 20.85
CA LEU A 63 6.25 2.88 21.25
C LEU A 63 4.80 3.37 21.42
N ARG A 64 3.85 2.69 20.78
CA ARG A 64 2.41 2.88 21.01
C ARG A 64 2.01 2.05 22.21
N GLN A 65 1.38 2.68 23.21
CA GLN A 65 0.77 1.97 24.31
C GLN A 65 -0.43 1.16 23.80
N VAL A 66 -0.44 -0.13 24.12
CA VAL A 66 -1.54 -1.07 23.94
C VAL A 66 -1.72 -1.77 25.28
N ASP A 67 -2.83 -1.44 25.95
CA ASP A 67 -3.12 -1.81 27.34
C ASP A 67 -2.01 -1.35 28.33
N ASP A 68 -1.56 -2.22 29.23
CA ASP A 68 -0.47 -1.96 30.19
C ASP A 68 0.93 -2.19 29.58
N SER A 69 1.02 -2.21 28.25
CA SER A 69 2.24 -2.52 27.51
C SER A 69 2.53 -1.58 26.35
N PHE A 70 3.80 -1.51 25.96
CA PHE A 70 4.29 -0.70 24.85
C PHE A 70 4.68 -1.59 23.65
N LEU A 71 4.16 -1.28 22.46
CA LEU A 71 4.42 -1.99 21.21
C LEU A 71 5.04 -1.07 20.15
N PHE A 72 5.86 -1.62 19.26
CA PHE A 72 6.45 -0.89 18.13
C PHE A 72 5.35 -0.22 17.27
N ALA A 73 5.41 1.10 17.09
CA ALA A 73 4.59 1.79 16.11
C ALA A 73 5.33 1.82 14.77
N GLY A 74 5.06 0.84 13.91
CA GLY A 74 5.63 0.74 12.57
C GLY A 74 6.09 -0.69 12.25
N GLY A 75 5.16 -1.51 11.78
CA GLY A 75 5.41 -2.90 11.41
C GLY A 75 4.58 -3.90 12.21
N SER A 76 4.17 -4.98 11.55
CA SER A 76 3.37 -6.09 12.10
C SER A 76 3.87 -6.60 13.47
N PRO A 77 3.01 -7.13 14.36
CA PRO A 77 3.34 -7.51 15.75
C PRO A 77 4.39 -8.63 15.96
N ALA A 78 5.06 -9.14 14.93
CA ALA A 78 5.46 -10.55 14.92
C ALA A 78 6.96 -10.91 14.92
N THR A 79 7.93 -9.99 14.81
CA THR A 79 9.34 -10.44 14.60
C THR A 79 10.37 -9.92 15.62
N SER A 80 10.34 -8.66 16.04
CA SER A 80 11.14 -8.19 17.19
C SER A 80 10.30 -7.30 18.07
N TYR A 81 10.25 -7.56 19.38
CA TYR A 81 9.54 -6.68 20.30
C TYR A 81 10.32 -6.46 21.60
N ILE A 82 10.20 -5.24 22.13
CA ILE A 82 10.62 -4.86 23.47
C ILE A 82 9.32 -4.49 24.19
N ARG A 83 8.88 -5.34 25.11
CA ARG A 83 7.68 -5.11 25.93
C ARG A 83 8.10 -4.54 27.27
N LEU A 84 7.56 -3.39 27.62
CA LEU A 84 7.62 -2.82 28.96
C LEU A 84 6.26 -3.04 29.63
N ILE A 85 6.21 -3.77 30.75
CA ILE A 85 4.99 -3.99 31.54
C ILE A 85 5.13 -3.24 32.87
N PHE A 86 4.11 -2.48 33.23
CA PHE A 86 4.02 -1.83 34.53
C PHE A 86 3.36 -2.78 35.52
N THR A 87 3.95 -2.94 36.70
CA THR A 87 3.30 -3.67 37.80
C THR A 87 2.79 -2.68 38.83
N ASP A 88 1.67 -2.99 39.49
CA ASP A 88 1.05 -2.16 40.55
C ASP A 88 1.98 -1.80 41.72
N SER A 89 3.13 -2.48 41.81
CA SER A 89 4.18 -2.26 42.81
C SER A 89 5.23 -1.20 42.44
N GLY A 90 5.13 -0.57 41.27
CA GLY A 90 6.14 0.38 40.76
C GLY A 90 7.41 -0.28 40.18
N ARG A 91 7.37 -1.60 39.95
CA ARG A 91 8.40 -2.35 39.22
C ARG A 91 8.06 -2.38 37.73
N TYR A 92 9.08 -2.26 36.92
CA TYR A 92 9.01 -2.36 35.46
C TYR A 92 9.55 -3.73 35.02
N GLU A 93 8.81 -4.39 34.14
CA GLU A 93 9.24 -5.62 33.49
C GLU A 93 9.65 -5.31 32.04
N LEU A 94 10.88 -5.62 31.64
CA LEU A 94 11.36 -5.52 30.27
C LEU A 94 11.51 -6.91 29.66
N ALA A 95 10.71 -7.23 28.64
CA ALA A 95 10.83 -8.44 27.84
C ALA A 95 11.37 -8.10 26.45
N VAL A 96 12.49 -8.71 26.05
CA VAL A 96 13.13 -8.47 24.75
C VAL A 96 13.11 -9.74 23.90
N ARG A 97 12.64 -9.62 22.65
CA ARG A 97 12.74 -10.66 21.61
C ARG A 97 13.41 -10.08 20.36
N GLY A 98 14.58 -10.62 20.00
CA GLY A 98 15.39 -10.14 18.87
C GLY A 98 15.29 -11.05 17.64
N GLN A 99 14.87 -10.48 16.51
CA GLN A 99 14.90 -11.07 15.17
C GLN A 99 15.16 -9.93 14.16
N TYR A 100 16.42 -9.65 13.87
CA TYR A 100 16.82 -8.59 12.94
C TYR A 100 16.83 -9.10 11.50
N PRO A 101 16.60 -8.22 10.50
CA PRO A 101 16.80 -8.59 9.11
C PRO A 101 18.26 -9.07 8.89
N PRO A 102 18.48 -10.17 8.16
CA PRO A 102 19.80 -10.77 7.99
C PRO A 102 20.84 -9.90 7.26
N TRP A 103 20.44 -8.77 6.70
CA TRP A 103 21.34 -7.75 6.15
C TRP A 103 21.83 -6.73 7.20
N VAL A 104 21.36 -6.82 8.46
CA VAL A 104 21.76 -5.95 9.57
C VAL A 104 22.75 -6.64 10.52
N CYS A 105 22.51 -7.90 10.90
CA CYS A 105 23.42 -8.71 11.74
C CYS A 105 23.26 -10.21 11.40
N SER A 106 24.34 -10.99 11.49
CA SER A 106 24.29 -12.45 11.34
C SER A 106 23.77 -13.14 12.61
N LYS A 107 23.30 -14.39 12.50
CA LYS A 107 22.79 -15.18 13.63
C LYS A 107 23.83 -15.36 14.75
N ASP A 108 25.07 -15.65 14.38
CA ASP A 108 26.19 -15.88 15.33
C ASP A 108 26.61 -14.62 16.09
N GLU A 109 26.36 -13.43 15.53
CA GLU A 109 26.60 -12.15 16.18
C GLU A 109 25.50 -11.79 17.18
N LEU A 110 24.25 -12.13 16.85
CA LEU A 110 23.09 -11.91 17.72
C LEU A 110 23.12 -12.80 18.97
N ASP A 111 23.56 -14.05 18.83
CA ASP A 111 23.66 -15.01 19.94
C ASP A 111 24.77 -14.66 20.96
N LYS A 112 25.63 -13.66 20.65
CA LYS A 112 26.70 -13.15 21.53
C LYS A 112 26.42 -11.76 22.10
N ALA A 113 25.30 -11.13 21.74
CA ALA A 113 24.95 -9.80 22.22
C ALA A 113 24.50 -9.82 23.69
N THR A 114 24.96 -8.85 24.50
CA THR A 114 24.45 -8.68 25.87
C THR A 114 23.83 -7.31 26.08
N ILE A 115 22.67 -7.21 26.72
CA ILE A 115 22.05 -5.94 27.14
C ILE A 115 22.50 -5.63 28.56
N GLN A 116 23.17 -4.50 28.78
CA GLN A 116 23.48 -3.96 30.10
C GLN A 116 22.58 -2.75 30.38
N ILE A 117 21.72 -2.81 31.39
CA ILE A 117 20.88 -1.66 31.76
C ILE A 117 21.64 -0.83 32.80
N ARG A 118 21.91 0.46 32.53
CA ARG A 118 22.50 1.38 33.51
C ARG A 118 21.52 2.52 33.85
N GLY A 119 21.18 2.62 35.13
CA GLY A 119 20.36 3.68 35.72
C GLY A 119 19.56 3.19 36.93
N GLY A 120 19.71 3.83 38.09
CA GLY A 120 19.09 3.41 39.35
C GLY A 120 19.86 2.34 40.14
N THR A 121 19.20 1.70 41.13
CA THR A 121 19.81 0.72 42.08
C THR A 121 20.02 -0.68 41.50
N ALA A 122 19.82 -0.91 40.20
CA ALA A 122 19.95 -2.23 39.58
C ALA A 122 20.86 -2.20 38.35
N ASN A 123 21.89 -3.04 38.37
CA ASN A 123 22.70 -3.41 37.21
C ASN A 123 22.34 -4.85 36.82
N ALA A 124 21.86 -5.05 35.59
CA ALA A 124 21.61 -6.40 35.04
C ALA A 124 22.25 -6.52 33.66
N THR A 125 22.87 -7.66 33.41
CA THR A 125 23.47 -8.03 32.11
C THR A 125 22.76 -9.26 31.58
N LEU A 126 22.24 -9.19 30.35
CA LEU A 126 21.44 -10.28 29.77
C LEU A 126 22.02 -10.73 28.43
N ALA A 127 22.41 -11.99 28.30
CA ALA A 127 22.76 -12.57 27.01
C ALA A 127 21.49 -12.80 26.16
N LEU A 128 21.44 -12.23 24.96
CA LEU A 128 20.36 -12.46 24.00
C LEU A 128 20.68 -13.75 23.21
N LYS A 129 19.73 -14.68 23.15
CA LYS A 129 19.74 -15.76 22.16
C LYS A 129 18.60 -15.52 21.18
N SER A 130 18.85 -15.76 19.89
CA SER A 130 17.86 -15.65 18.82
C SER A 130 16.57 -16.41 19.21
N GLN A 131 15.42 -15.75 19.09
CA GLN A 131 14.08 -16.28 19.39
C GLN A 131 13.75 -16.59 20.87
N GLU A 132 14.65 -16.33 21.82
CA GLU A 132 14.37 -16.46 23.25
C GLU A 132 13.80 -15.14 23.81
N VAL A 133 12.73 -15.23 24.61
CA VAL A 133 12.19 -14.08 25.36
C VAL A 133 12.82 -14.10 26.74
N LYS A 134 13.47 -13.00 27.14
CA LYS A 134 13.98 -12.85 28.50
C LYS A 134 13.41 -11.62 29.18
N THR A 135 13.07 -11.80 30.45
CA THR A 135 12.42 -10.81 31.31
C THR A 135 13.38 -10.30 32.38
N ILE A 136 13.38 -8.99 32.63
CA ILE A 136 14.10 -8.36 33.76
C ILE A 136 13.16 -7.43 34.53
N ASN A 137 13.18 -7.53 35.86
CA ASN A 137 12.47 -6.65 36.77
C ASN A 137 13.41 -5.56 37.32
N PHE A 138 13.00 -4.30 37.30
CA PHE A 138 13.77 -3.19 37.90
C PHE A 138 12.87 -2.07 38.47
N ASN A 139 13.43 -1.26 39.37
CA ASN A 139 12.78 -0.11 39.99
C ASN A 139 13.37 1.20 39.46
N ILE A 140 12.54 2.16 39.06
CA ILE A 140 12.99 3.49 38.61
C ILE A 140 12.62 4.54 39.67
N ALA A 141 13.59 5.29 40.19
CA ALA A 141 13.33 6.42 41.07
C ALA A 141 12.84 7.66 40.29
N LYS A 142 12.12 8.56 40.96
CA LYS A 142 11.52 9.78 40.37
C LYS A 142 12.60 10.64 39.68
N GLY A 143 12.56 10.73 38.34
CA GLY A 143 13.45 11.60 37.54
C GLY A 143 14.71 10.96 36.94
N GLN A 144 14.87 9.63 36.99
CA GLN A 144 16.04 8.96 36.38
C GLN A 144 15.80 8.52 34.93
N LEU A 145 16.78 8.78 34.06
CA LEU A 145 16.90 8.19 32.72
C LEU A 145 17.49 6.78 32.84
N LEU A 146 16.90 5.81 32.15
CA LEU A 146 17.54 4.53 31.88
C LEU A 146 18.29 4.62 30.57
N THR A 147 19.56 4.23 30.54
CA THR A 147 20.31 4.09 29.29
C THR A 147 20.78 2.64 29.19
N PRO A 148 20.07 1.76 28.46
CA PRO A 148 20.62 0.46 28.14
C PRO A 148 21.84 0.62 27.22
N VAL A 149 22.90 -0.12 27.52
CA VAL A 149 24.15 -0.23 26.79
C VAL A 149 24.32 -1.70 26.40
N ILE A 150 24.30 -2.01 25.11
CA ILE A 150 24.63 -3.35 24.64
C ILE A 150 26.15 -3.47 24.61
N MET A 151 26.73 -4.45 25.31
CA MET A 151 28.18 -4.71 25.26
C MET A 151 28.47 -6.11 24.72
N GLY A 152 29.44 -6.22 23.83
CA GLY A 152 30.00 -7.49 23.37
C GLY A 152 31.49 -7.33 23.14
N ASN A 153 32.30 -8.20 23.75
CA ASN A 153 33.74 -8.23 23.49
C ASN A 153 33.98 -8.70 22.05
N LYS A 154 34.56 -7.82 21.23
CA LYS A 154 34.91 -8.01 19.80
C LYS A 154 33.72 -8.22 18.84
N VAL A 155 32.62 -7.48 19.02
CA VAL A 155 31.55 -7.40 18.01
C VAL A 155 31.86 -6.25 17.05
N SER A 156 32.23 -6.57 15.81
CA SER A 156 32.17 -5.61 14.70
C SER A 156 30.72 -5.23 14.43
N GLN A 157 30.41 -3.94 14.50
CA GLN A 157 29.40 -3.27 13.66
C GLN A 157 27.88 -3.55 13.85
N CYS A 158 27.43 -4.21 14.92
CA CYS A 158 25.98 -4.31 15.20
C CYS A 158 25.46 -3.12 16.03
N ALA A 159 24.26 -2.64 15.70
CA ALA A 159 23.65 -1.42 16.21
C ALA A 159 23.46 -1.38 17.74
N ARG A 160 23.66 -0.21 18.34
CA ARG A 160 23.35 0.07 19.76
C ARG A 160 21.90 0.52 19.89
N ALA A 161 21.14 -0.09 20.81
CA ALA A 161 19.78 0.35 21.17
C ALA A 161 19.79 1.30 22.39
N GLU A 162 19.30 2.53 22.27
CA GLU A 162 19.08 3.45 23.40
C GLU A 162 17.59 3.58 23.66
N VAL A 163 17.12 3.31 24.89
CA VAL A 163 15.70 3.45 25.25
C VAL A 163 15.53 4.64 26.17
N THR A 164 14.82 5.69 25.74
CA THR A 164 14.50 6.86 26.59
C THR A 164 13.04 6.83 27.00
N ILE A 165 12.77 6.87 28.31
CA ILE A 165 11.42 6.87 28.88
C ILE A 165 11.11 8.27 29.42
N TYR A 166 9.99 8.86 28.97
CA TYR A 166 9.59 10.21 29.37
C TYR A 166 8.27 10.20 30.15
N ARG A 167 8.19 11.01 31.21
CA ARG A 167 6.98 11.21 32.02
C ARG A 167 6.15 12.36 31.44
N LEU A 168 4.84 12.14 31.23
CA LEU A 168 3.89 13.14 30.71
C LEU A 168 3.68 14.40 31.60
N VAL A 169 4.38 14.51 32.73
CA VAL A 169 4.28 15.68 33.65
C VAL A 169 5.00 16.91 33.08
N ASP A 170 5.87 16.75 32.08
CA ASP A 170 6.66 17.85 31.52
C ASP A 170 5.94 18.61 30.39
N LEU A 171 4.93 18.00 29.73
CA LEU A 171 4.21 18.57 28.59
C LEU A 171 3.58 19.97 28.89
N PRO A 172 2.98 20.22 30.07
CA PRO A 172 2.42 21.52 30.40
C PRO A 172 3.47 22.63 30.50
N TYR A 173 4.69 22.32 30.99
CA TYR A 173 5.74 23.33 31.19
C TYR A 173 6.34 23.82 29.87
N TYR A 174 6.60 22.91 28.93
CA TYR A 174 7.03 23.27 27.58
C TYR A 174 5.94 24.03 26.82
N PHE A 175 4.68 23.64 27.00
CA PHE A 175 3.53 24.34 26.41
C PHE A 175 3.33 25.75 26.99
N ILE A 176 3.48 25.91 28.30
CA ILE A 176 3.42 27.24 28.96
C ILE A 176 4.57 28.12 28.48
N GLY A 177 5.81 27.61 28.46
CA GLY A 177 6.96 28.34 27.93
C GLY A 177 6.78 28.74 26.47
N PHE A 178 6.17 27.87 25.67
CA PHE A 178 5.78 28.12 24.29
C PHE A 178 4.76 29.26 24.15
N CYS A 179 3.64 29.20 24.89
CA CYS A 179 2.61 30.24 24.86
C CYS A 179 3.19 31.60 25.31
N VAL A 180 4.07 31.59 26.31
CA VAL A 180 4.75 32.80 26.80
C VAL A 180 5.67 33.39 25.72
N ALA A 181 6.44 32.57 25.00
CA ALA A 181 7.33 33.04 23.93
C ALA A 181 6.57 33.70 22.76
N TRP A 182 5.48 33.09 22.30
CA TRP A 182 4.66 33.65 21.23
C TRP A 182 3.88 34.90 21.67
N LEU A 183 3.38 34.90 22.91
CA LEU A 183 2.74 36.08 23.52
C LEU A 183 3.74 37.24 23.63
N LEU A 184 4.99 36.97 24.05
CA LEU A 184 6.06 37.95 24.11
C LEU A 184 6.35 38.56 22.73
N ILE A 185 6.46 37.74 21.68
CA ILE A 185 6.70 38.24 20.31
C ILE A 185 5.54 39.10 19.83
N LEU A 186 4.31 38.65 20.04
CA LEU A 186 3.12 39.43 19.71
C LEU A 186 3.13 40.78 20.44
N VAL A 187 3.30 40.77 21.76
CA VAL A 187 3.36 41.99 22.58
C VAL A 187 4.47 42.92 22.09
N LEU A 188 5.67 42.38 21.81
CA LEU A 188 6.79 43.18 21.29
C LEU A 188 6.49 43.76 19.90
N THR A 189 5.80 43.03 19.02
CA THR A 189 5.39 43.60 17.72
C THR A 189 4.43 44.79 17.90
N ILE A 190 3.50 44.70 18.85
CA ILE A 190 2.56 45.77 19.18
C ILE A 190 3.29 46.96 19.80
N LEU A 191 4.14 46.72 20.81
CA LEU A 191 4.89 47.75 21.54
C LEU A 191 5.88 48.51 20.64
N THR A 192 6.57 47.80 19.75
CA THR A 192 7.48 48.40 18.77
C THR A 192 6.76 49.01 17.56
N ARG A 193 5.42 48.95 17.55
CA ARG A 193 4.55 49.32 16.41
C ARG A 193 4.87 48.55 15.13
N SER A 194 5.64 47.47 15.19
CA SER A 194 5.93 46.61 14.04
C SER A 194 4.65 45.96 13.49
N SER A 195 4.72 45.39 12.28
CA SER A 195 3.57 44.73 11.66
C SER A 195 3.17 43.46 12.44
N PRO A 196 1.97 43.39 13.05
CA PRO A 196 1.55 42.21 13.80
C PRO A 196 1.30 40.99 12.90
N TYR A 197 1.15 41.21 11.58
CA TYR A 197 1.06 40.13 10.60
C TYR A 197 2.29 39.22 10.60
N ILE A 198 3.46 39.70 11.01
CA ILE A 198 4.67 38.86 11.15
C ILE A 198 4.46 37.81 12.25
N ALA A 199 3.91 38.21 13.39
CA ALA A 199 3.60 37.28 14.48
C ALA A 199 2.50 36.28 14.09
N VAL A 200 1.48 36.76 13.35
CA VAL A 200 0.38 35.91 12.84
C VAL A 200 0.90 34.86 11.86
N LEU A 201 1.73 35.24 10.88
CA LEU A 201 2.29 34.31 9.90
C LEU A 201 3.25 33.31 10.54
N GLY A 202 4.04 33.75 11.52
CA GLY A 202 4.88 32.87 12.33
C GLY A 202 4.07 31.85 13.12
N LEU A 203 3.03 32.28 13.82
CA LEU A 203 2.18 31.40 14.62
C LEU A 203 1.42 30.41 13.73
N GLY A 204 0.89 30.88 12.59
CA GLY A 204 0.24 30.02 11.60
C GLY A 204 1.18 28.95 11.05
N PHE A 205 2.44 29.31 10.79
CA PHE A 205 3.45 28.35 10.34
C PHE A 205 3.80 27.33 11.43
N ASN A 206 3.88 27.75 12.69
CA ASN A 206 4.08 26.84 13.81
C ASN A 206 2.93 25.84 13.96
N ILE A 207 1.68 26.30 13.95
CA ILE A 207 0.49 25.44 13.99
C ILE A 207 0.58 24.42 12.87
N LEU A 208 0.88 24.87 11.64
CA LEU A 208 0.97 24.01 10.48
C LEU A 208 2.02 22.90 10.66
N LEU A 209 3.23 23.23 11.13
CA LEU A 209 4.27 22.24 11.40
C LEU A 209 3.89 21.26 12.51
N SER A 210 3.31 21.75 13.60
CA SER A 210 2.90 20.88 14.71
C SER A 210 1.71 20.00 14.33
N THR A 211 0.76 20.48 13.53
CA THR A 211 -0.29 19.63 12.95
C THR A 211 0.31 18.59 12.01
N ALA A 212 1.29 18.96 11.16
CA ALA A 212 1.98 18.01 10.29
C ALA A 212 2.73 16.94 11.10
N ASN A 213 3.47 17.31 12.15
CA ASN A 213 4.12 16.35 13.05
C ASN A 213 3.11 15.42 13.74
N ALA A 214 1.97 15.96 14.19
CA ALA A 214 0.89 15.18 14.80
C ALA A 214 0.30 14.12 13.84
N THR A 215 0.32 14.39 12.52
CA THR A 215 -0.11 13.39 11.52
C THR A 215 0.87 12.23 11.36
N LEU A 216 2.16 12.43 11.70
CA LEU A 216 3.21 11.43 11.55
C LEU A 216 3.42 10.60 12.81
N SER A 217 3.41 11.24 13.97
CA SER A 217 3.57 10.59 15.27
C SER A 217 2.99 11.44 16.39
N LYS A 218 2.88 10.88 17.61
CA LYS A 218 2.47 11.67 18.78
C LYS A 218 3.42 12.86 18.98
N LEU A 219 2.85 14.04 19.25
CA LEU A 219 3.61 15.25 19.57
C LEU A 219 4.39 15.06 20.87
N THR A 220 5.68 15.37 20.83
CA THR A 220 6.58 15.38 21.99
C THR A 220 7.02 16.81 22.32
N PRO A 221 7.43 17.09 23.57
CA PRO A 221 8.00 18.39 23.93
C PRO A 221 9.18 18.81 23.02
N SER A 222 10.02 17.85 22.64
CA SER A 222 11.15 18.07 21.73
C SER A 222 10.69 18.47 20.33
N SER A 223 9.71 17.76 19.74
CA SER A 223 9.16 18.11 18.43
C SER A 223 8.52 19.50 18.41
N LEU A 224 7.77 19.86 19.46
CA LEU A 224 7.16 21.18 19.60
C LEU A 224 8.22 22.29 19.74
N ALA A 225 9.31 22.02 20.46
CA ALA A 225 10.42 22.96 20.56
C ALA A 225 11.10 23.18 19.19
N VAL A 226 11.30 22.12 18.39
CA VAL A 226 11.84 22.25 17.03
C VAL A 226 10.90 23.04 16.12
N ASP A 227 9.60 22.73 16.12
CA ASP A 227 8.60 23.46 15.30
C ASP A 227 8.55 24.95 15.66
N SER A 228 8.70 25.24 16.95
CA SER A 228 8.77 26.61 17.46
C SER A 228 10.02 27.30 16.99
N GLY A 229 11.17 26.63 17.06
CA GLY A 229 12.43 27.13 16.53
C GLY A 229 12.33 27.48 15.04
N LEU A 230 11.84 26.55 14.22
CA LEU A 230 11.66 26.78 12.78
C LEU A 230 10.74 27.98 12.49
N ALA A 231 9.65 28.13 13.25
CA ALA A 231 8.76 29.27 13.13
C ALA A 231 9.38 30.59 13.61
N MET A 232 10.25 30.57 14.62
CA MET A 232 11.04 31.73 15.04
C MET A 232 12.05 32.16 13.97
N CYS A 233 12.66 31.19 13.29
CA CYS A 233 13.52 31.45 12.15
C CYS A 233 12.72 32.05 10.98
N MET A 234 11.49 31.59 10.73
CA MET A 234 10.56 32.23 9.77
C MET A 234 10.24 33.68 10.18
N VAL A 235 9.89 33.94 11.43
CA VAL A 235 9.64 35.30 11.95
C VAL A 235 10.86 36.21 11.73
N SER A 236 12.06 35.71 11.99
CA SER A 236 13.32 36.44 11.78
C SER A 236 13.51 36.81 10.30
N LEU A 237 13.26 35.87 9.39
CA LEU A 237 13.31 36.10 7.94
C LEU A 237 12.28 37.16 7.50
N LEU A 238 11.05 37.09 8.01
CA LEU A 238 9.99 38.07 7.68
C LEU A 238 10.35 39.48 8.17
N PHE A 239 10.99 39.61 9.34
CA PHE A 239 11.52 40.89 9.80
C PHE A 239 12.66 41.42 8.93
N LEU A 240 13.56 40.55 8.47
CA LEU A 240 14.62 40.93 7.53
C LEU A 240 14.03 41.46 6.21
N ILE A 241 13.03 40.76 5.67
CA ILE A 241 12.28 41.18 4.48
C ILE A 241 11.60 42.54 4.70
N ALA A 242 10.97 42.75 5.84
CA ALA A 242 10.34 44.03 6.19
C ALA A 242 11.36 45.19 6.24
N LEU A 243 12.53 44.95 6.86
CA LEU A 243 13.60 45.93 6.97
C LEU A 243 14.16 46.36 5.61
N LEU A 244 14.32 45.40 4.69
CA LEU A 244 14.82 45.65 3.33
C LEU A 244 13.75 46.26 2.41
N GLY A 245 12.50 45.85 2.55
CA GLY A 245 11.35 46.31 1.76
C GLY A 245 11.01 47.79 1.98
N SER A 246 11.21 48.30 3.18
CA SER A 246 10.88 49.69 3.57
C SER A 246 11.65 50.78 2.81
N ARG A 247 12.60 50.43 1.92
CA ARG A 247 13.43 51.40 1.18
C ARG A 247 12.74 52.01 -0.04
N SER A 248 11.93 51.24 -0.77
CA SER A 248 11.17 51.74 -1.94
C SER A 248 9.95 50.86 -2.21
N ARG A 249 8.92 51.41 -2.87
CA ARG A 249 7.71 50.63 -3.23
C ARG A 249 8.01 49.46 -4.17
N ILE A 250 8.95 49.64 -5.11
CA ILE A 250 9.35 48.58 -6.05
C ILE A 250 10.05 47.44 -5.31
N VAL A 251 10.98 47.78 -4.40
CA VAL A 251 11.69 46.80 -3.57
C VAL A 251 10.73 46.10 -2.61
N ALA A 252 9.75 46.82 -2.06
CA ALA A 252 8.72 46.26 -1.21
C ALA A 252 7.89 45.19 -1.95
N VAL A 253 7.40 45.50 -3.16
CA VAL A 253 6.64 44.54 -3.99
C VAL A 253 7.48 43.32 -4.34
N ALA A 254 8.71 43.52 -4.80
CA ALA A 254 9.62 42.42 -5.16
C ALA A 254 9.89 41.50 -3.96
N LEU A 255 10.19 42.07 -2.79
CA LEU A 255 10.44 41.29 -1.58
C LEU A 255 9.17 40.66 -1.00
N SER A 256 7.98 41.25 -1.20
CA SER A 256 6.71 40.61 -0.85
C SER A 256 6.42 39.40 -1.72
N LEU A 257 6.71 39.47 -3.03
CA LEU A 257 6.58 38.32 -3.92
C LEU A 257 7.53 37.20 -3.51
N ILE A 258 8.82 37.51 -3.32
CA ILE A 258 9.82 36.53 -2.87
C ILE A 258 9.44 35.93 -1.51
N GLY A 259 9.06 36.77 -0.55
CA GLY A 259 8.66 36.35 0.80
C GLY A 259 7.40 35.48 0.80
N THR A 260 6.41 35.84 -0.02
CA THR A 260 5.20 35.02 -0.22
C THR A 260 5.57 33.67 -0.81
N SER A 261 6.34 33.63 -1.89
CA SER A 261 6.76 32.40 -2.55
C SER A 261 7.54 31.48 -1.59
N ALA A 262 8.48 32.02 -0.82
CA ALA A 262 9.23 31.26 0.16
C ALA A 262 8.34 30.72 1.29
N TYR A 263 7.44 31.55 1.84
CA TYR A 263 6.51 31.13 2.90
C TYR A 263 5.60 30.00 2.42
N ILE A 264 5.04 30.14 1.21
CA ILE A 264 4.17 29.12 0.61
C ILE A 264 4.95 27.84 0.31
N ALA A 265 6.15 27.93 -0.28
CA ALA A 265 6.96 26.74 -0.60
C ALA A 265 7.23 25.86 0.62
N VAL A 266 7.59 26.47 1.76
CA VAL A 266 7.84 25.70 3.00
C VAL A 266 6.53 25.22 3.63
N SER A 267 5.46 26.03 3.57
CA SER A 267 4.15 25.65 4.11
C SER A 267 3.49 24.51 3.33
N LEU A 268 3.76 24.37 2.03
CA LEU A 268 3.20 23.30 1.20
C LEU A 268 3.63 21.91 1.68
N ILE A 269 4.82 21.78 2.28
CA ILE A 269 5.29 20.50 2.86
C ILE A 269 4.36 20.08 4.00
N GLY A 270 4.16 20.95 5.00
CA GLY A 270 3.29 20.66 6.14
C GLY A 270 1.83 20.47 5.72
N ALA A 271 1.34 21.33 4.82
CA ALA A 271 -0.02 21.21 4.27
C ALA A 271 -0.21 19.91 3.47
N GLY A 272 0.81 19.46 2.73
CA GLY A 272 0.80 18.21 1.98
C GLY A 272 0.69 16.99 2.88
N LEU A 273 1.45 16.95 3.98
CA LEU A 273 1.38 15.89 4.99
C LEU A 273 -0.02 15.81 5.64
N ILE A 274 -0.57 16.97 6.01
CA ILE A 274 -1.92 17.05 6.59
C ILE A 274 -2.98 16.64 5.59
N ALA A 275 -2.89 17.11 4.34
CA ALA A 275 -3.82 16.75 3.29
C ALA A 275 -3.79 15.25 3.02
N TYR A 276 -2.61 14.64 2.95
CA TYR A 276 -2.44 13.20 2.81
C TYR A 276 -3.10 12.45 3.95
N PHE A 277 -2.83 12.84 5.20
CA PHE A 277 -3.45 12.23 6.38
C PHE A 277 -4.98 12.38 6.37
N LYS A 278 -5.52 13.53 5.97
CA LYS A 278 -6.98 13.73 5.87
C LYS A 278 -7.63 12.90 4.76
N VAL A 279 -6.88 12.53 3.72
CA VAL A 279 -7.38 11.70 2.62
C VAL A 279 -7.32 10.22 2.98
N PHE A 280 -6.18 9.75 3.51
CA PHE A 280 -5.93 8.33 3.70
C PHE A 280 -6.04 7.84 5.15
N ASP A 281 -6.21 8.74 6.12
CA ASP A 281 -6.24 8.45 7.57
C ASP A 281 -5.00 7.68 8.06
N VAL A 282 -3.85 7.93 7.42
CA VAL A 282 -2.57 7.31 7.73
C VAL A 282 -1.44 8.32 7.54
N ALA A 283 -0.38 8.17 8.35
CA ALA A 283 0.85 8.93 8.20
C ALA A 283 1.49 8.68 6.83
N MET A 284 2.07 9.72 6.24
CA MET A 284 2.82 9.59 5.00
C MET A 284 4.09 8.76 5.22
N SER A 285 4.31 7.75 4.37
CA SER A 285 5.50 6.91 4.41
C SER A 285 6.61 7.43 3.48
N VAL A 286 7.82 6.90 3.65
CA VAL A 286 8.94 7.18 2.74
C VAL A 286 8.61 6.74 1.31
N GLU A 287 7.93 5.59 1.17
CA GLU A 287 7.49 5.06 -0.12
C GLU A 287 6.48 5.99 -0.81
N ALA A 288 5.56 6.62 -0.06
CA ALA A 288 4.62 7.61 -0.60
C ALA A 288 5.34 8.88 -1.09
N ILE A 289 6.36 9.34 -0.36
CA ILE A 289 7.20 10.48 -0.76
C ILE A 289 8.00 10.14 -2.02
N HIS A 290 8.64 8.97 -2.07
CA HIS A 290 9.38 8.54 -3.26
C HIS A 290 8.48 8.37 -4.47
N GLY A 291 7.28 7.83 -4.28
CA GLY A 291 6.24 7.82 -5.31
C GLY A 291 5.98 9.22 -5.83
N ALA A 292 5.71 10.18 -4.94
CA ALA A 292 5.47 11.58 -5.32
C ALA A 292 6.67 12.25 -6.03
N MET A 293 7.90 11.98 -5.59
CA MET A 293 9.13 12.52 -6.18
C MET A 293 9.45 11.92 -7.56
N GLN A 294 9.04 10.68 -7.80
CA GLN A 294 9.27 9.96 -9.06
C GLN A 294 8.11 10.15 -10.05
N SER A 295 6.94 10.57 -9.56
CA SER A 295 5.80 10.94 -10.37
C SER A 295 6.03 12.21 -11.17
N TYR A 296 5.51 12.22 -12.39
CA TYR A 296 5.58 13.37 -13.30
C TYR A 296 4.48 14.40 -13.00
N ASP A 297 4.61 15.63 -13.52
CA ASP A 297 3.63 16.72 -13.41
C ASP A 297 2.20 16.27 -13.74
N ALA A 298 2.03 15.41 -14.75
CA ALA A 298 0.72 14.86 -15.11
C ALA A 298 0.15 13.94 -14.02
N GLN A 299 0.93 13.02 -13.45
CA GLN A 299 0.48 12.15 -12.35
C GLN A 299 0.16 12.96 -11.09
N MET A 300 0.94 14.02 -10.83
CA MET A 300 0.65 14.97 -9.75
C MET A 300 -0.64 15.76 -9.99
N VAL A 301 -0.92 16.18 -11.22
CA VAL A 301 -2.20 16.81 -11.59
C VAL A 301 -3.36 15.82 -11.48
N GLU A 302 -3.16 14.56 -11.85
CA GLU A 302 -4.17 13.50 -11.70
C GLU A 302 -4.49 13.24 -10.23
N PHE A 303 -3.46 13.06 -9.39
CA PHE A 303 -3.59 12.96 -7.94
C PHE A 303 -4.31 14.19 -7.36
N TRP A 304 -3.91 15.39 -7.78
CA TRP A 304 -4.53 16.64 -7.35
C TRP A 304 -6.01 16.70 -7.74
N LYS A 305 -6.36 16.30 -8.97
CA LYS A 305 -7.76 16.24 -9.43
C LYS A 305 -8.58 15.21 -8.65
N GLN A 306 -8.00 14.05 -8.37
CA GLN A 306 -8.66 12.95 -7.65
C GLN A 306 -8.96 13.32 -6.19
N TYR A 307 -7.97 13.89 -5.48
CA TYR A 307 -8.06 14.03 -4.01
C TYR A 307 -8.30 15.48 -3.53
N ILE A 308 -7.90 16.49 -4.29
CA ILE A 308 -7.99 17.91 -3.89
C ILE A 308 -9.14 18.61 -4.63
N GLY A 309 -9.15 18.53 -5.96
CA GLY A 309 -10.19 19.11 -6.81
C GLY A 309 -10.19 20.65 -6.88
N TYR A 310 -10.99 21.20 -7.80
CA TYR A 310 -11.00 22.64 -8.10
C TYR A 310 -11.47 23.52 -6.92
N ARG A 311 -12.42 23.03 -6.11
CA ARG A 311 -12.97 23.80 -4.97
C ARG A 311 -11.91 24.06 -3.89
N ARG A 312 -11.16 23.03 -3.47
CA ARG A 312 -10.08 23.17 -2.48
C ARG A 312 -8.91 23.97 -3.05
N THR A 313 -8.66 23.84 -4.36
CA THR A 313 -7.67 24.66 -5.07
C THR A 313 -8.02 26.15 -5.00
N ALA A 314 -9.28 26.51 -5.23
CA ALA A 314 -9.74 27.90 -5.14
C ALA A 314 -9.57 28.47 -3.73
N VAL A 315 -9.88 27.68 -2.69
CA VAL A 315 -9.63 28.07 -1.29
C VAL A 315 -8.12 28.29 -1.05
N GLY A 316 -7.27 27.41 -1.56
CA GLY A 316 -5.80 27.57 -1.47
C GLY A 316 -5.31 28.87 -2.14
N LEU A 317 -5.83 29.22 -3.32
CA LEU A 317 -5.49 30.46 -4.01
C LEU A 317 -5.92 31.71 -3.23
N VAL A 318 -7.07 31.68 -2.57
CA VAL A 318 -7.52 32.76 -1.68
C VAL A 318 -6.56 32.93 -0.50
N VAL A 319 -6.10 31.82 0.11
CA VAL A 319 -5.10 31.85 1.19
C VAL A 319 -3.77 32.44 0.70
N VAL A 320 -3.27 32.01 -0.47
CA VAL A 320 -2.04 32.55 -1.07
C VAL A 320 -2.18 34.06 -1.32
N PHE A 321 -3.31 34.51 -1.86
CA PHE A 321 -3.56 35.93 -2.09
C PHE A 321 -3.63 36.72 -0.78
N ALA A 322 -4.27 36.17 0.26
CA ALA A 322 -4.29 36.78 1.59
C ALA A 322 -2.88 36.92 2.19
N VAL A 323 -2.04 35.89 2.10
CA VAL A 323 -0.63 35.94 2.53
C VAL A 323 0.13 37.00 1.74
N PHE A 324 -0.08 37.10 0.42
CA PHE A 324 0.52 38.14 -0.40
C PHE A 324 0.13 39.55 0.07
N LEU A 325 -1.15 39.80 0.36
CA LEU A 325 -1.62 41.07 0.89
C LEU A 325 -1.01 41.39 2.27
N MET A 326 -0.87 40.39 3.14
CA MET A 326 -0.16 40.53 4.42
C MET A 326 1.31 40.89 4.20
N MET A 327 2.00 40.21 3.27
CA MET A 327 3.39 40.50 2.91
C MET A 327 3.56 41.90 2.33
N MET A 328 2.63 42.37 1.50
CA MET A 328 2.60 43.74 0.97
C MET A 328 2.45 44.77 2.07
N HIS A 329 1.63 44.50 3.09
CA HIS A 329 1.51 45.37 4.25
C HIS A 329 2.78 45.39 5.10
N ILE A 330 3.44 44.23 5.25
CA ILE A 330 4.69 44.09 5.99
C ILE A 330 5.83 44.90 5.35
N THR A 331 5.98 44.87 4.02
CA THR A 331 7.12 45.50 3.31
C THR A 331 6.91 46.98 3.00
N SER A 332 5.67 47.43 2.83
CA SER A 332 5.33 48.83 2.50
C SER A 332 5.21 49.76 3.72
N GLY A 333 5.31 49.22 4.94
CA GLY A 333 5.25 49.99 6.17
C GLY A 333 6.47 50.89 6.40
N GLU A 334 6.28 52.00 7.14
CA GLU A 334 7.39 52.86 7.57
C GLU A 334 8.38 52.08 8.45
N ARG A 335 9.68 52.40 8.31
CA ARG A 335 10.78 51.74 9.03
C ARG A 335 10.70 52.04 10.53
N LYS A 336 10.28 51.07 11.35
CA LYS A 336 10.08 51.28 12.79
C LYS A 336 11.29 50.82 13.61
N ARG A 337 11.75 51.71 14.50
CA ARG A 337 12.88 51.50 15.42
C ARG A 337 12.49 50.43 16.45
N GLY A 338 12.84 49.17 16.20
CA GLY A 338 12.54 48.04 17.08
C GLY A 338 12.55 46.67 16.40
N GLY A 339 12.32 46.61 15.08
CA GLY A 339 12.27 45.35 14.33
C GLY A 339 13.57 44.54 14.34
N LEU A 340 14.74 45.21 14.40
CA LEU A 340 16.04 44.53 14.49
C LEU A 340 16.19 43.77 15.82
N LEU A 341 15.74 44.34 16.94
CA LEU A 341 15.81 43.70 18.25
C LEU A 341 14.93 42.44 18.28
N ILE A 342 13.71 42.53 17.72
CA ILE A 342 12.79 41.39 17.64
C ILE A 342 13.35 40.30 16.74
N MET A 343 13.97 40.67 15.61
CA MET A 343 14.63 39.73 14.72
C MET A 343 15.78 38.99 15.42
N LEU A 344 16.65 39.71 16.12
CA LEU A 344 17.77 39.12 16.87
C LEU A 344 17.27 38.23 18.01
N LEU A 345 16.22 38.65 18.73
CA LEU A 345 15.59 37.86 19.78
C LEU A 345 14.96 36.58 19.22
N ALA A 346 14.19 36.68 18.13
CA ALA A 346 13.59 35.52 17.47
C ALA A 346 14.66 34.56 16.95
N PHE A 347 15.76 35.06 16.38
CA PHE A 347 16.88 34.24 15.94
C PHE A 347 17.57 33.53 17.11
N PHE A 348 17.79 34.23 18.23
CA PHE A 348 18.35 33.65 19.45
C PHE A 348 17.43 32.56 20.03
N LEU A 349 16.12 32.83 20.11
CA LEU A 349 15.12 31.85 20.54
C LEU A 349 15.02 30.67 19.57
N CYS A 350 15.21 30.87 18.26
CA CYS A 350 15.30 29.79 17.27
C CYS A 350 16.46 28.85 17.63
N GLY A 351 17.66 29.39 17.86
CA GLY A 351 18.84 28.61 18.22
C GLY A 351 18.65 27.80 19.51
N ILE A 352 18.13 28.42 20.57
CA ILE A 352 17.84 27.71 21.83
C ILE A 352 16.80 26.61 21.62
N SER A 353 15.71 26.91 20.91
CA SER A 353 14.62 25.96 20.71
C SER A 353 15.06 24.74 19.88
N ILE A 354 15.89 24.95 18.84
CA ILE A 354 16.47 23.87 18.04
C ILE A 354 17.51 23.06 18.85
N LEU A 355 18.33 23.71 19.69
CA LEU A 355 19.30 23.03 20.55
C LEU A 355 18.62 22.16 21.62
N LEU A 356 17.60 22.69 22.29
CA LEU A 356 16.83 21.96 23.30
C LEU A 356 15.95 20.88 22.69
N GLY A 357 15.29 21.20 21.57
CA GLY A 357 14.41 20.27 20.87
C GLY A 357 15.18 19.14 20.19
N ARG A 358 16.38 19.45 19.66
CA ARG A 358 17.18 18.67 18.71
C ARG A 358 16.39 18.37 17.43
N ILE A 359 16.88 18.87 16.30
CA ILE A 359 16.13 18.85 15.03
C ILE A 359 15.73 17.43 14.58
N ASP A 360 16.54 16.44 14.95
CA ASP A 360 16.33 15.01 14.69
C ASP A 360 15.13 14.40 15.45
N HIS A 361 14.59 15.10 16.45
CA HIS A 361 13.35 14.73 17.13
C HIS A 361 12.08 15.27 16.44
N SER A 362 12.20 16.03 15.35
CA SER A 362 11.04 16.44 14.54
C SER A 362 10.67 15.33 13.55
N PRO A 363 9.47 14.71 13.67
CA PRO A 363 9.02 13.66 12.74
C PRO A 363 9.03 14.10 11.28
N THR A 364 8.57 15.34 11.02
CA THR A 364 8.55 15.91 9.66
C THR A 364 9.97 16.04 9.10
N TYR A 365 10.90 16.60 9.87
CA TYR A 365 12.30 16.72 9.42
C TYR A 365 12.91 15.35 9.13
N THR A 366 12.76 14.41 10.07
CA THR A 366 13.35 13.06 9.95
C THR A 366 12.76 12.28 8.77
N LEU A 367 11.46 12.41 8.49
CA LEU A 367 10.83 11.81 7.32
C LEU A 367 11.42 12.36 6.02
N LEU A 368 11.57 13.69 5.91
CA LEU A 368 12.11 14.34 4.72
C LEU A 368 13.60 14.05 4.53
N GLU A 369 14.40 14.10 5.60
CA GLU A 369 15.83 13.77 5.57
C GLU A 369 16.05 12.32 5.14
N LYS A 370 15.34 11.37 5.74
CA LYS A 370 15.41 9.94 5.34
C LYS A 370 15.01 9.77 3.88
N SER A 371 13.91 10.39 3.47
CA SER A 371 13.43 10.29 2.08
C SER A 371 14.47 10.84 1.10
N ALA A 372 15.08 11.99 1.40
CA ALA A 372 16.11 12.60 0.58
C ALA A 372 17.41 11.78 0.52
N ILE A 373 17.89 11.26 1.66
CA ILE A 373 19.10 10.42 1.71
C ILE A 373 18.88 9.14 0.91
N ILE A 374 17.76 8.44 1.12
CA ILE A 374 17.45 7.21 0.40
C ILE A 374 17.33 7.51 -1.09
N TYR A 375 16.55 8.52 -1.47
CA TYR A 375 16.38 8.90 -2.87
C TYR A 375 17.70 9.27 -3.55
N LYS A 376 18.56 10.04 -2.89
CA LYS A 376 19.89 10.39 -3.41
C LYS A 376 20.78 9.15 -3.57
N SER A 377 20.80 8.28 -2.56
CA SER A 377 21.56 7.03 -2.62
C SER A 377 21.11 6.13 -3.78
N GLU A 378 19.79 6.06 -4.03
CA GLU A 378 19.23 5.35 -5.18
C GLU A 378 19.64 5.99 -6.50
N ILE A 379 19.62 7.32 -6.63
CA ILE A 379 20.08 8.03 -7.84
C ILE A 379 21.57 7.83 -8.10
N ASP A 380 22.40 8.00 -7.08
CA ASP A 380 23.84 7.86 -7.23
C ASP A 380 24.19 6.42 -7.61
N ALA A 381 23.45 5.43 -7.08
CA ALA A 381 23.58 4.05 -7.48
C ALA A 381 23.02 3.80 -8.90
N PHE A 382 21.90 4.39 -9.31
CA PHE A 382 21.37 4.25 -10.68
C PHE A 382 22.40 4.63 -11.74
N LYS A 383 23.10 5.75 -11.53
CA LYS A 383 24.13 6.21 -12.46
C LYS A 383 25.33 5.29 -12.54
N SER A 384 25.77 4.72 -11.42
CA SER A 384 26.94 3.83 -11.42
C SER A 384 26.62 2.44 -11.99
N ILE A 385 25.36 2.06 -11.95
CA ILE A 385 24.86 0.73 -12.30
C ILE A 385 24.44 0.62 -13.77
N ALA A 386 23.79 1.66 -14.32
CA ALA A 386 23.37 1.68 -15.71
C ALA A 386 24.53 1.44 -16.70
N ASP A 387 25.76 1.74 -16.28
CA ASP A 387 26.96 1.57 -17.10
C ASP A 387 27.73 0.25 -16.82
N ASN A 388 27.41 -0.51 -15.76
CA ASN A 388 28.29 -1.58 -15.26
C ASN A 388 27.63 -2.95 -15.00
N ARG A 389 26.30 -3.11 -15.12
CA ARG A 389 25.67 -4.44 -15.04
C ARG A 389 25.90 -5.23 -16.32
N THR A 390 27.00 -5.95 -16.37
CA THR A 390 27.30 -6.88 -17.47
C THR A 390 27.35 -8.30 -16.95
N VAL A 391 26.79 -9.23 -17.74
CA VAL A 391 26.93 -10.66 -17.51
C VAL A 391 27.91 -11.17 -18.56
N SER A 392 28.96 -11.87 -18.12
CA SER A 392 29.90 -12.51 -19.05
C SER A 392 29.16 -13.48 -19.96
N ALA A 393 29.50 -13.53 -21.25
CA ALA A 393 28.96 -14.50 -22.21
C ALA A 393 29.19 -15.97 -21.77
N SER A 394 30.17 -16.23 -20.91
CA SER A 394 30.39 -17.57 -20.34
C SER A 394 29.38 -17.98 -19.26
N LEU A 395 28.56 -17.05 -18.76
CA LEU A 395 27.64 -17.28 -17.64
C LEU A 395 26.19 -17.51 -18.10
N ALA A 396 25.88 -17.33 -19.38
CA ALA A 396 24.57 -17.60 -19.94
C ALA A 396 24.67 -18.06 -21.40
N GLN A 397 23.93 -19.09 -21.77
CA GLN A 397 23.88 -19.60 -23.14
C GLN A 397 22.43 -19.86 -23.54
N GLN A 398 22.07 -19.55 -24.80
CA GLN A 398 20.79 -19.95 -25.33
C GLN A 398 20.82 -21.42 -25.77
N ASN A 399 19.84 -22.20 -25.31
CA ASN A 399 19.55 -23.52 -25.81
C ASN A 399 19.06 -23.43 -27.28
N THR A 400 19.74 -24.12 -28.18
CA THR A 400 19.46 -24.05 -29.63
C THR A 400 18.06 -24.51 -30.01
N ALA A 401 17.39 -25.33 -29.17
CA ALA A 401 15.99 -25.69 -29.35
C ALA A 401 15.03 -24.48 -29.27
N PHE A 402 15.48 -23.35 -28.71
CA PHE A 402 14.71 -22.10 -28.62
C PHE A 402 15.05 -21.10 -29.72
N ALA A 403 15.97 -21.44 -30.63
CA ALA A 403 16.24 -20.63 -31.80
C ALA A 403 14.95 -20.43 -32.63
N GLY A 404 14.65 -19.17 -32.97
CA GLY A 404 13.43 -18.79 -33.69
C GLY A 404 12.14 -18.81 -32.87
N ASN A 405 12.17 -19.11 -31.57
CA ASN A 405 11.00 -18.96 -30.70
C ASN A 405 10.73 -17.47 -30.42
N ALA A 406 9.45 -17.12 -30.23
CA ALA A 406 9.03 -15.83 -29.70
C ALA A 406 8.50 -15.97 -28.26
N THR A 407 9.19 -15.35 -27.32
CA THR A 407 8.74 -15.23 -25.92
C THR A 407 8.26 -13.80 -25.67
N VAL A 408 6.97 -13.67 -25.34
CA VAL A 408 6.33 -12.38 -25.09
C VAL A 408 5.94 -12.28 -23.62
N VAL A 409 6.40 -11.24 -22.93
CA VAL A 409 6.03 -10.95 -21.55
C VAL A 409 5.20 -9.67 -21.51
N VAL A 410 3.92 -9.79 -21.17
CA VAL A 410 3.02 -8.65 -21.04
C VAL A 410 2.90 -8.29 -19.56
N VAL A 411 3.36 -7.10 -19.20
CA VAL A 411 3.30 -6.56 -17.83
C VAL A 411 2.14 -5.56 -17.75
N GLY A 412 1.10 -5.94 -17.02
CA GLY A 412 -0.01 -5.06 -16.66
C GLY A 412 0.32 -4.17 -15.46
N GLU A 413 -0.35 -3.03 -15.37
CA GLU A 413 -0.21 -2.05 -14.28
C GLU A 413 -1.45 -2.05 -13.38
N SER A 414 -1.26 -2.24 -12.07
CA SER A 414 -2.30 -2.08 -11.05
C SER A 414 -3.56 -2.97 -11.22
N VAL A 415 -3.43 -4.16 -11.80
CA VAL A 415 -4.56 -5.06 -12.11
C VAL A 415 -4.84 -6.04 -10.96
N ASN A 416 -6.06 -5.97 -10.42
CA ASN A 416 -6.56 -6.87 -9.38
C ASN A 416 -7.32 -8.04 -10.00
N LYS A 417 -6.80 -9.28 -9.84
CA LYS A 417 -7.48 -10.48 -10.36
C LYS A 417 -8.87 -10.68 -9.77
N LYS A 418 -9.17 -10.17 -8.57
CA LYS A 418 -10.50 -10.27 -7.96
C LYS A 418 -11.56 -9.43 -8.67
N HIS A 419 -11.17 -8.60 -9.64
CA HIS A 419 -12.06 -7.86 -10.54
C HIS A 419 -12.05 -8.43 -11.98
N MET A 420 -11.49 -9.62 -12.20
CA MET A 420 -11.49 -10.32 -13.49
C MET A 420 -12.49 -11.47 -13.47
N SER A 421 -13.44 -11.52 -14.41
CA SER A 421 -14.42 -12.62 -14.48
C SER A 421 -13.74 -13.99 -14.63
N LEU A 422 -12.57 -14.03 -15.26
CA LEU A 422 -11.69 -15.21 -15.36
C LEU A 422 -11.36 -15.84 -13.99
N TYR A 423 -11.36 -15.02 -12.93
CA TYR A 423 -11.09 -15.42 -11.55
C TYR A 423 -12.37 -15.40 -10.68
N GLY A 424 -13.55 -15.53 -11.30
CA GLY A 424 -14.83 -15.62 -10.59
C GLY A 424 -15.45 -14.29 -10.17
N TYR A 425 -15.01 -13.17 -10.76
CA TYR A 425 -15.65 -11.88 -10.54
C TYR A 425 -17.02 -11.81 -11.22
N VAL A 426 -17.97 -11.13 -10.56
CA VAL A 426 -19.38 -11.13 -10.97
C VAL A 426 -19.65 -10.37 -12.28
N GLN A 427 -18.88 -9.31 -12.55
CA GLN A 427 -19.02 -8.60 -13.82
C GLN A 427 -18.18 -9.28 -14.91
N PRO A 428 -18.66 -9.34 -16.17
CA PRO A 428 -17.93 -9.92 -17.29
C PRO A 428 -16.80 -8.99 -17.77
N THR A 429 -15.77 -8.84 -16.95
CA THR A 429 -14.64 -7.94 -17.19
C THR A 429 -13.56 -8.57 -18.04
N THR A 430 -13.51 -9.90 -18.19
CA THR A 430 -12.52 -10.57 -19.03
C THR A 430 -13.15 -11.64 -19.92
N PRO A 431 -14.10 -11.28 -20.79
CA PRO A 431 -14.84 -12.24 -21.61
C PRO A 431 -13.94 -12.97 -22.62
N ASN A 432 -12.94 -12.30 -23.21
CA ASN A 432 -12.08 -12.94 -24.23
C ASN A 432 -11.17 -13.98 -23.58
N LEU A 433 -10.49 -13.63 -22.48
CA LEU A 433 -9.67 -14.59 -21.73
C LEU A 433 -10.51 -15.72 -21.14
N GLN A 434 -11.75 -15.45 -20.70
CA GLN A 434 -12.66 -16.49 -20.22
C GLN A 434 -12.99 -17.51 -21.32
N GLN A 435 -13.24 -17.05 -22.55
CA GLN A 435 -13.49 -17.92 -23.70
C GLN A 435 -12.27 -18.78 -24.02
N ARG A 436 -11.08 -18.17 -24.11
CA ARG A 436 -9.80 -18.88 -24.32
C ARG A 436 -9.54 -19.93 -23.21
N PHE A 437 -9.87 -19.61 -21.96
CA PHE A 437 -9.76 -20.56 -20.84
C PHE A 437 -10.71 -21.75 -21.00
N SER A 438 -11.97 -21.50 -21.35
CA SER A 438 -12.97 -22.54 -21.61
C SER A 438 -12.59 -23.47 -22.77
N ASN A 439 -11.82 -22.97 -23.74
CA ASN A 439 -11.25 -23.76 -24.83
C ASN A 439 -9.95 -24.50 -24.46
N ASN A 440 -9.49 -24.41 -23.20
CA ASN A 440 -8.24 -25.00 -22.73
C ASN A 440 -6.97 -24.46 -23.44
N GLU A 441 -7.02 -23.20 -23.90
CA GLU A 441 -5.92 -22.56 -24.63
C GLU A 441 -4.90 -21.85 -23.74
N LEU A 442 -5.28 -21.55 -22.48
CA LEU A 442 -4.44 -20.82 -21.53
C LEU A 442 -4.43 -21.46 -20.14
N ILE A 443 -3.35 -21.22 -19.40
CA ILE A 443 -3.16 -21.62 -18.01
C ILE A 443 -3.34 -20.42 -17.09
N VAL A 444 -4.24 -20.54 -16.11
CA VAL A 444 -4.55 -19.49 -15.13
C VAL A 444 -4.02 -19.88 -13.76
N TYR A 445 -3.20 -19.00 -13.16
CA TYR A 445 -2.63 -19.24 -11.84
C TYR A 445 -3.47 -18.58 -10.75
N LYS A 446 -4.07 -19.37 -9.85
CA LYS A 446 -4.92 -18.87 -8.76
C LYS A 446 -4.11 -18.25 -7.62
N ASN A 447 -2.89 -18.75 -7.37
CA ASN A 447 -2.03 -18.37 -6.23
C ASN A 447 -0.85 -17.45 -6.61
N ALA A 448 -1.06 -16.51 -7.53
CA ALA A 448 -0.08 -15.47 -7.90
C ALA A 448 -0.23 -14.18 -7.06
N TYR A 449 0.89 -13.64 -6.59
CA TYR A 449 0.95 -12.44 -5.75
C TYR A 449 2.12 -11.50 -6.15
N SER A 450 1.98 -10.20 -5.94
CA SER A 450 3.08 -9.27 -6.15
C SER A 450 4.05 -9.23 -4.96
N ASN A 451 5.34 -8.98 -5.23
CA ASN A 451 6.37 -8.84 -4.20
C ASN A 451 6.30 -7.49 -3.45
N HIS A 452 5.56 -6.52 -3.99
CA HIS A 452 5.25 -5.24 -3.36
C HIS A 452 3.92 -4.67 -3.91
N THR A 453 3.41 -3.58 -3.32
CA THR A 453 2.18 -2.89 -3.79
C THR A 453 2.46 -1.67 -4.68
N HIS A 454 3.71 -1.45 -5.11
CA HIS A 454 4.05 -0.28 -5.94
C HIS A 454 4.93 -0.75 -7.11
N SER A 455 4.79 -0.15 -8.29
CA SER A 455 5.46 -0.59 -9.52
C SER A 455 6.97 -0.60 -9.38
N ASN A 456 7.58 0.51 -8.92
CA ASN A 456 9.05 0.62 -8.81
C ASN A 456 9.71 -0.45 -7.94
N PRO A 457 9.29 -0.66 -6.66
CA PRO A 457 9.86 -1.73 -5.85
C PRO A 457 9.54 -3.13 -6.40
N THR A 458 8.38 -3.33 -7.04
CA THR A 458 8.02 -4.62 -7.63
C THR A 458 8.93 -4.97 -8.81
N MET A 459 9.00 -4.07 -9.78
CA MET A 459 9.73 -4.26 -11.05
C MET A 459 11.23 -4.46 -10.83
N ALA A 460 11.79 -3.82 -9.80
CA ALA A 460 13.19 -3.96 -9.44
C ALA A 460 13.58 -5.40 -9.05
N LEU A 461 12.70 -6.13 -8.35
CA LEU A 461 12.92 -7.55 -8.07
C LEU A 461 12.43 -8.44 -9.22
N MET A 462 11.27 -8.13 -9.78
CA MET A 462 10.65 -8.92 -10.85
C MET A 462 11.53 -9.09 -12.10
N LEU A 463 12.32 -8.07 -12.45
CA LEU A 463 13.15 -8.07 -13.67
C LEU A 463 14.63 -8.38 -13.43
N THR A 464 15.04 -8.62 -12.18
CA THR A 464 16.45 -8.91 -11.85
C THR A 464 16.61 -10.24 -11.15
N GLN A 465 17.84 -10.71 -11.03
CA GLN A 465 18.13 -11.92 -10.25
C GLN A 465 17.77 -11.76 -8.77
N ALA A 466 17.59 -10.53 -8.25
CA ALA A 466 17.21 -10.31 -6.86
C ALA A 466 15.77 -10.73 -6.59
N ASN A 467 15.56 -11.44 -5.49
CA ASN A 467 14.23 -11.79 -5.02
C ASN A 467 14.18 -11.83 -3.50
N GLN A 468 12.98 -11.98 -2.95
CA GLN A 468 12.75 -11.93 -1.50
C GLN A 468 13.41 -13.09 -0.74
N TYR A 469 13.86 -14.13 -1.44
CA TYR A 469 14.37 -15.37 -0.87
C TYR A 469 15.89 -15.46 -0.90
N ASN A 470 16.55 -14.81 -1.86
CA ASN A 470 18.00 -14.88 -2.04
C ASN A 470 18.78 -13.72 -1.39
N LYS A 471 18.09 -12.74 -0.83
CA LYS A 471 18.66 -11.57 -0.11
C LYS A 471 19.64 -10.75 -0.93
N ARG A 472 19.60 -10.86 -2.26
CA ARG A 472 20.45 -10.05 -3.15
C ARG A 472 19.91 -8.63 -3.23
N SER A 473 20.81 -7.67 -3.35
CA SER A 473 20.44 -6.30 -3.70
C SER A 473 20.05 -6.26 -5.17
N TRP A 474 18.89 -5.68 -5.48
CA TRP A 474 18.49 -5.45 -6.87
C TRP A 474 19.52 -4.56 -7.60
N LEU A 475 20.20 -3.67 -6.86
CA LEU A 475 21.24 -2.77 -7.39
C LEU A 475 22.41 -3.55 -8.02
N GLU A 476 22.83 -4.65 -7.39
CA GLU A 476 23.98 -5.46 -7.81
C GLU A 476 23.57 -6.67 -8.66
N SER A 477 22.27 -6.86 -8.88
CA SER A 477 21.74 -8.02 -9.58
C SER A 477 21.53 -7.69 -11.06
N PRO A 478 22.15 -8.43 -11.99
CA PRO A 478 21.88 -8.26 -13.40
C PRO A 478 20.40 -8.56 -13.73
N SER A 479 19.88 -7.87 -14.74
CA SER A 479 18.50 -8.03 -15.19
C SER A 479 18.33 -9.19 -16.17
N VAL A 480 17.08 -9.52 -16.45
CA VAL A 480 16.71 -10.43 -17.54
C VAL A 480 17.35 -10.03 -18.88
N PHE A 481 17.50 -8.73 -19.16
CA PHE A 481 18.11 -8.23 -20.39
C PHE A 481 19.62 -8.46 -20.42
N ASN A 482 20.30 -8.32 -19.28
CA ASN A 482 21.73 -8.62 -19.22
C ASN A 482 22.00 -10.11 -19.48
N TYR A 483 21.17 -11.01 -18.92
CA TYR A 483 21.28 -12.45 -19.16
C TYR A 483 20.91 -12.83 -20.61
N ALA A 484 19.87 -12.20 -21.16
CA ALA A 484 19.49 -12.39 -22.56
C ALA A 484 20.61 -11.93 -23.52
N SER A 485 21.20 -10.76 -23.28
CA SER A 485 22.33 -10.25 -24.06
C SER A 485 23.53 -11.20 -23.98
N ALA A 486 23.90 -11.69 -22.80
CA ALA A 486 24.97 -12.68 -22.63
C ALA A 486 24.69 -13.99 -23.39
N ALA A 487 23.43 -14.42 -23.44
CA ALA A 487 22.97 -15.59 -24.19
C ALA A 487 22.75 -15.32 -25.70
N SER A 488 23.07 -14.11 -26.20
CA SER A 488 22.82 -13.68 -27.58
C SER A 488 21.33 -13.68 -28.00
N VAL A 489 20.43 -13.58 -27.02
CA VAL A 489 18.97 -13.48 -27.23
C VAL A 489 18.60 -12.01 -27.46
N LYS A 490 17.97 -11.71 -28.60
CA LYS A 490 17.54 -10.34 -28.91
C LYS A 490 16.32 -9.92 -28.12
N THR A 491 16.38 -8.72 -27.55
CA THR A 491 15.39 -8.19 -26.61
C THR A 491 14.77 -6.86 -27.03
N HIS A 492 13.46 -6.72 -26.79
CA HIS A 492 12.76 -5.45 -27.02
C HIS A 492 11.84 -5.12 -25.84
N TRP A 493 11.91 -3.89 -25.35
CA TRP A 493 10.94 -3.30 -24.42
C TRP A 493 10.01 -2.31 -25.13
N LEU A 494 8.73 -2.65 -25.23
CA LEU A 494 7.66 -1.79 -25.72
C LEU A 494 6.84 -1.27 -24.54
N THR A 495 6.58 0.04 -24.45
CA THR A 495 5.84 0.57 -23.31
C THR A 495 4.91 1.75 -23.60
N ASN A 496 3.75 1.78 -22.94
CA ASN A 496 2.88 2.95 -22.89
C ASN A 496 3.26 3.91 -21.73
N HIS A 497 4.16 3.48 -20.86
CA HIS A 497 4.69 4.34 -19.81
C HIS A 497 5.66 5.35 -20.38
N ARG A 498 5.67 6.54 -19.78
CA ARG A 498 6.68 7.55 -20.10
C ARG A 498 8.03 7.07 -19.62
N LEU A 499 9.01 7.09 -20.51
CA LEU A 499 10.41 6.96 -20.12
C LEU A 499 10.82 8.27 -19.48
N LEU A 500 11.12 8.20 -18.20
CA LEU A 500 11.62 9.35 -17.49
C LEU A 500 13.08 9.62 -17.94
N GLY A 501 13.60 10.84 -17.74
CA GLY A 501 14.93 11.27 -18.24
C GLY A 501 16.10 10.45 -17.68
N GLY A 502 17.36 10.82 -17.98
CA GLY A 502 18.58 10.11 -17.51
C GLY A 502 18.82 10.04 -15.98
N TRP A 503 17.79 10.32 -15.18
CA TRP A 503 17.80 10.47 -13.72
C TRP A 503 16.67 9.68 -13.05
N SER A 504 16.15 8.63 -13.69
CA SER A 504 14.78 8.21 -13.45
C SER A 504 14.58 6.74 -13.12
N ASN A 505 13.42 6.46 -12.54
CA ASN A 505 13.00 5.29 -11.78
C ASN A 505 13.59 3.91 -12.17
N LYS A 506 13.59 2.98 -11.20
CA LYS A 506 14.14 1.60 -11.32
C LYS A 506 13.75 0.91 -12.63
N ILE A 507 12.51 1.14 -13.09
CA ILE A 507 11.94 0.58 -14.32
C ILE A 507 12.66 1.11 -15.57
N THR A 508 12.82 2.42 -15.70
CA THR A 508 13.46 3.03 -16.89
C THR A 508 14.92 2.60 -17.01
N THR A 509 15.64 2.49 -15.88
CA THR A 509 17.02 1.99 -15.87
C THR A 509 17.11 0.56 -16.41
N ILE A 510 16.27 -0.35 -15.92
CA ILE A 510 16.27 -1.75 -16.39
C ILE A 510 15.79 -1.85 -17.83
N ALA A 511 14.77 -1.08 -18.23
CA ALA A 511 14.23 -1.11 -19.60
C ALA A 511 15.26 -0.67 -20.66
N ARG A 512 16.20 0.22 -20.30
CA ARG A 512 17.30 0.65 -21.19
C ARG A 512 18.38 -0.41 -21.40
N GLU A 513 18.37 -1.49 -20.63
CA GLU A 513 19.30 -2.61 -20.79
C GLU A 513 18.85 -3.56 -21.92
N ALA A 514 17.62 -3.43 -22.43
CA ALA A 514 17.16 -4.15 -23.62
C ALA A 514 17.86 -3.64 -24.90
N ASP A 515 18.03 -4.51 -25.91
CA ASP A 515 18.65 -4.12 -27.19
C ASP A 515 17.86 -2.99 -27.88
N ARG A 516 16.54 -2.99 -27.70
CA ARG A 516 15.62 -1.97 -28.22
C ARG A 516 14.62 -1.55 -27.16
N LEU A 517 14.33 -0.25 -27.15
CA LEU A 517 13.39 0.37 -26.24
C LEU A 517 12.53 1.38 -27.01
N ASP A 518 11.23 1.13 -27.12
CA ASP A 518 10.26 2.05 -27.72
C ASP A 518 9.13 2.37 -26.74
N THR A 519 8.76 3.64 -26.65
CA THR A 519 7.64 4.10 -25.82
C THR A 519 6.64 4.86 -26.65
N ILE A 520 5.36 4.52 -26.66
CA ILE A 520 4.39 5.36 -27.38
C ILE A 520 4.17 6.72 -26.68
N ASN A 521 4.71 6.95 -25.48
CA ASN A 521 4.47 8.16 -24.70
C ASN A 521 5.72 9.08 -24.67
N TYR A 522 6.04 9.70 -25.82
CA TYR A 522 7.33 10.36 -26.09
C TYR A 522 7.50 11.85 -25.63
N LYS A 523 6.50 12.55 -25.04
CA LYS A 523 6.59 14.03 -24.89
C LYS A 523 6.52 14.61 -23.47
N ILE A 524 7.53 15.42 -23.14
CA ILE A 524 7.50 16.47 -22.10
C ILE A 524 6.86 17.72 -22.74
N GLY A 525 5.78 18.26 -22.15
CA GLY A 525 5.30 19.62 -22.49
C GLY A 525 4.11 19.79 -23.45
N TYR A 526 3.30 18.77 -23.76
CA TYR A 526 1.98 18.96 -24.42
C TYR A 526 0.84 18.34 -23.60
N GLY A 527 -0.36 18.94 -23.74
CA GLY A 527 -1.45 18.95 -22.76
C GLY A 527 -2.12 17.62 -22.38
N LEU A 528 -3.03 17.76 -21.41
CA LEU A 528 -3.74 16.74 -20.61
C LEU A 528 -4.60 15.71 -21.38
N ASP A 529 -4.58 15.72 -22.73
CA ASP A 529 -5.50 15.01 -23.62
C ASP A 529 -4.83 13.99 -24.56
N SER A 530 -3.50 13.81 -24.53
CA SER A 530 -2.85 12.76 -25.35
C SER A 530 -2.82 11.40 -24.63
N ALA A 531 -3.96 10.91 -24.13
CA ALA A 531 -4.05 9.57 -23.57
C ALA A 531 -3.92 8.55 -24.72
N ARG A 532 -2.70 8.10 -25.00
CA ARG A 532 -2.50 6.92 -25.84
C ARG A 532 -2.96 5.71 -25.07
N PHE A 533 -3.77 4.88 -25.72
CA PHE A 533 -4.31 3.67 -25.11
C PHE A 533 -3.35 2.51 -25.33
N ASP A 534 -3.45 1.47 -24.51
CA ASP A 534 -2.53 0.32 -24.61
C ASP A 534 -2.60 -0.40 -25.97
N GLU A 535 -3.72 -0.30 -26.69
CA GLU A 535 -3.82 -0.83 -28.05
C GLU A 535 -2.92 -0.11 -29.08
N ASP A 536 -2.47 1.11 -28.78
CA ASP A 536 -1.54 1.87 -29.62
C ASP A 536 -0.13 1.24 -29.63
N LEU A 537 0.16 0.27 -28.75
CA LEU A 537 1.38 -0.54 -28.79
C LEU A 537 1.35 -1.59 -29.91
N LEU A 538 0.17 -2.00 -30.38
CA LEU A 538 0.01 -3.11 -31.31
C LEU A 538 0.76 -2.90 -32.63
N PRO A 539 0.77 -1.71 -33.26
CA PRO A 539 1.56 -1.48 -34.48
C PRO A 539 3.08 -1.58 -34.27
N LEU A 540 3.58 -1.29 -33.07
CA LEU A 540 4.99 -1.53 -32.74
C LEU A 540 5.25 -3.02 -32.53
N PHE A 541 4.36 -3.69 -31.81
CA PHE A 541 4.43 -5.13 -31.57
C PHE A 541 4.41 -5.96 -32.86
N ASP A 542 3.60 -5.57 -33.85
CA ASP A 542 3.56 -6.20 -35.17
C ASP A 542 4.95 -6.18 -35.82
N LYS A 543 5.68 -5.06 -35.75
CA LYS A 543 7.03 -4.93 -36.30
C LYS A 543 8.07 -5.79 -35.60
N THR A 544 7.90 -6.05 -34.30
CA THR A 544 8.92 -6.68 -33.45
C THR A 544 8.75 -8.18 -33.31
N VAL A 545 7.52 -8.70 -33.42
CA VAL A 545 7.27 -10.14 -33.22
C VAL A 545 6.78 -10.83 -34.50
N THR A 546 6.23 -10.08 -35.46
CA THR A 546 5.72 -10.66 -36.72
C THR A 546 6.62 -10.35 -37.92
N GLU A 547 7.07 -9.10 -38.07
CA GLU A 547 7.88 -8.69 -39.24
C GLU A 547 9.39 -8.93 -39.04
N ARG A 548 9.91 -8.70 -37.83
CA ARG A 548 11.32 -8.86 -37.46
C ARG A 548 11.43 -9.46 -36.06
N PRO A 549 11.20 -10.78 -35.90
CA PRO A 549 10.99 -11.41 -34.60
C PRO A 549 12.20 -11.28 -33.69
N ASP A 550 12.11 -10.43 -32.68
CA ASP A 550 12.98 -10.48 -31.50
C ASP A 550 12.51 -11.66 -30.61
N GLN A 551 13.46 -12.41 -30.05
CA GLN A 551 13.18 -13.64 -29.32
C GLN A 551 12.52 -13.40 -27.97
N LEU A 552 12.81 -12.25 -27.33
CA LEU A 552 12.22 -11.88 -26.04
C LEU A 552 11.68 -10.44 -26.09
N THR A 553 10.35 -10.30 -26.10
CA THR A 553 9.67 -9.01 -26.17
C THR A 553 8.86 -8.75 -24.90
N PHE A 554 9.09 -7.60 -24.26
CA PHE A 554 8.27 -7.11 -23.16
C PHE A 554 7.28 -6.05 -23.65
N LEU A 555 6.01 -6.16 -23.25
CA LEU A 555 4.99 -5.12 -23.41
C LEU A 555 4.57 -4.62 -22.04
N HIS A 556 4.89 -3.38 -21.72
CA HIS A 556 4.53 -2.76 -20.44
C HIS A 556 3.36 -1.79 -20.62
N LEU A 557 2.19 -2.26 -20.20
CA LEU A 557 0.88 -1.62 -20.35
C LEU A 557 0.61 -0.60 -19.24
N TYR A 558 -0.26 0.37 -19.51
CA TYR A 558 -0.73 1.35 -18.52
C TYR A 558 -1.97 0.84 -17.76
N SER A 559 -2.70 -0.12 -18.33
CA SER A 559 -3.79 -0.91 -17.75
C SER A 559 -4.68 -0.16 -16.76
N ASN A 560 -4.59 -0.47 -15.47
CA ASN A 560 -5.49 -0.03 -14.42
C ASN A 560 -4.89 1.08 -13.54
N HIS A 561 -3.89 1.82 -14.04
CA HIS A 561 -3.34 2.97 -13.33
C HIS A 561 -4.44 4.01 -13.00
N SER A 562 -4.30 4.68 -11.85
CA SER A 562 -5.26 5.64 -11.24
C SER A 562 -5.95 6.60 -12.21
N LEU A 563 -7.18 7.04 -11.90
CA LEU A 563 -8.13 7.64 -12.85
C LEU A 563 -8.57 6.66 -13.95
N TYR A 564 -9.07 5.51 -13.53
CA TYR A 564 -9.36 4.35 -14.41
C TYR A 564 -10.22 4.68 -15.64
N CYS A 565 -11.12 5.67 -15.57
CA CYS A 565 -11.94 6.07 -16.72
C CYS A 565 -11.14 6.65 -17.90
N ARG A 566 -9.85 6.97 -17.70
CA ARG A 566 -8.93 7.48 -18.74
C ARG A 566 -8.08 6.38 -19.36
N ARG A 567 -8.33 5.11 -19.04
CA ARG A 567 -7.55 3.95 -19.51
C ARG A 567 -8.14 3.31 -20.76
N TYR A 568 -9.30 3.77 -21.19
CA TYR A 568 -10.02 3.27 -22.35
C TYR A 568 -10.66 4.45 -23.11
N PRO A 569 -10.92 4.30 -24.42
CA PRO A 569 -11.67 5.28 -25.21
C PRO A 569 -13.05 5.55 -24.59
N THR A 570 -13.55 6.78 -24.69
CA THR A 570 -14.85 7.14 -24.09
C THR A 570 -15.98 6.25 -24.63
N ASP A 571 -15.91 5.86 -25.91
CA ASP A 571 -16.89 5.00 -26.57
C ASP A 571 -16.80 3.52 -26.15
N PHE A 572 -15.72 3.11 -25.45
CA PHE A 572 -15.57 1.77 -24.88
C PHE A 572 -16.24 1.63 -23.51
N ARG A 573 -16.84 2.71 -22.98
CA ARG A 573 -17.41 2.71 -21.63
C ARG A 573 -18.60 1.74 -21.53
N GLY A 574 -18.36 0.57 -20.90
CA GLY A 574 -19.33 -0.51 -20.79
C GLY A 574 -20.12 -0.53 -19.48
N PHE A 575 -19.45 -0.34 -18.34
CA PHE A 575 -20.11 -0.37 -17.03
C PHE A 575 -20.46 1.06 -16.60
N ASN A 576 -21.75 1.39 -16.57
CA ASN A 576 -22.23 2.74 -16.26
C ASN A 576 -23.47 2.77 -15.35
N SER A 577 -24.05 1.61 -15.05
CA SER A 577 -25.24 1.46 -14.20
C SER A 577 -24.87 1.45 -12.71
N SER A 578 -25.88 1.62 -11.85
CA SER A 578 -25.74 1.30 -10.42
C SER A 578 -25.32 -0.15 -10.27
N LEU A 579 -24.33 -0.41 -9.41
CA LEU A 579 -23.95 -1.76 -9.03
C LEU A 579 -25.04 -2.35 -8.14
N PRO A 580 -25.81 -3.35 -8.61
CA PRO A 580 -26.99 -3.81 -7.88
C PRO A 580 -26.56 -4.63 -6.66
N VAL A 581 -27.29 -4.47 -5.54
CA VAL A 581 -27.09 -5.27 -4.32
C VAL A 581 -27.16 -6.77 -4.63
N SER A 582 -27.98 -7.17 -5.60
CA SER A 582 -28.10 -8.56 -6.06
C SER A 582 -26.79 -9.19 -6.55
N HIS A 583 -25.86 -8.39 -7.07
CA HIS A 583 -24.56 -8.87 -7.57
C HIS A 583 -23.42 -8.64 -6.58
N PHE A 584 -23.51 -7.57 -5.77
CA PHE A 584 -22.41 -7.09 -4.94
C PHE A 584 -22.65 -7.18 -3.43
N SER A 585 -23.81 -7.66 -3.00
CA SER A 585 -24.24 -7.63 -1.60
C SER A 585 -24.29 -6.18 -1.05
N GLN A 586 -24.40 -6.03 0.27
CA GLN A 586 -24.52 -4.72 0.93
C GLN A 586 -23.23 -3.89 0.93
N ILE A 587 -22.09 -4.43 0.49
CA ILE A 587 -20.80 -3.75 0.58
C ILE A 587 -20.79 -2.37 -0.10
N LEU A 588 -21.69 -2.16 -1.06
CA LEU A 588 -21.82 -0.92 -1.80
C LEU A 588 -22.78 0.10 -1.20
N LYS A 589 -23.58 -0.28 -0.19
CA LYS A 589 -24.49 0.65 0.52
C LYS A 589 -23.74 1.78 1.25
N VAL A 590 -22.42 1.66 1.40
CA VAL A 590 -21.61 2.57 2.21
C VAL A 590 -21.11 3.81 1.44
N LYS A 591 -20.98 3.78 0.09
CA LYS A 591 -20.55 4.98 -0.69
C LYS A 591 -21.02 4.95 -2.15
N LYS A 592 -22.00 5.78 -2.54
CA LYS A 592 -22.39 6.01 -3.96
C LYS A 592 -21.20 6.40 -4.85
N ALA A 593 -20.18 7.06 -4.30
CA ALA A 593 -18.95 7.41 -5.00
C ALA A 593 -18.10 6.18 -5.40
N ALA A 594 -18.16 5.07 -4.64
CA ALA A 594 -17.39 3.87 -4.93
C ALA A 594 -17.88 3.14 -6.19
N ALA A 595 -19.19 3.19 -6.48
CA ALA A 595 -19.76 2.51 -7.66
C ALA A 595 -19.20 3.05 -8.98
N SER A 596 -19.06 4.37 -9.12
CA SER A 596 -18.47 4.96 -10.33
C SER A 596 -16.98 4.58 -10.49
N THR A 597 -16.25 4.54 -9.38
CA THR A 597 -14.83 4.16 -9.37
C THR A 597 -14.67 2.70 -9.78
N ILE A 598 -15.45 1.79 -9.18
CA ILE A 598 -15.46 0.36 -9.53
C ILE A 598 -15.85 0.15 -10.99
N ASN A 599 -16.90 0.81 -11.48
CA ASN A 599 -17.30 0.71 -12.89
C ASN A 599 -16.19 1.14 -13.86
N CYS A 600 -15.48 2.23 -13.53
CA CYS A 600 -14.35 2.65 -14.34
C CYS A 600 -13.18 1.66 -14.26
N TYR A 601 -12.90 1.10 -13.08
CA TYR A 601 -11.86 0.10 -12.88
C TYR A 601 -12.17 -1.21 -13.64
N ASP A 602 -13.41 -1.68 -13.55
CA ASP A 602 -13.89 -2.90 -14.21
C ASP A 602 -13.89 -2.72 -15.74
N THR A 603 -14.23 -1.51 -16.23
CA THR A 603 -14.15 -1.20 -17.66
C THR A 603 -12.71 -1.16 -18.16
N SER A 604 -11.75 -0.65 -17.37
CA SER A 604 -10.33 -0.69 -17.76
C SER A 604 -9.74 -2.11 -17.75
N ILE A 605 -10.23 -3.00 -16.88
CA ILE A 605 -9.90 -4.44 -16.98
C ILE A 605 -10.44 -5.02 -18.29
N ARG A 606 -11.69 -4.71 -18.65
CA ARG A 606 -12.29 -5.17 -19.93
C ARG A 606 -11.54 -4.66 -21.15
N TYR A 607 -10.97 -3.46 -21.06
CA TYR A 607 -10.11 -2.95 -22.12
C TYR A 607 -8.76 -3.68 -22.17
N THR A 608 -8.17 -3.97 -21.01
CA THR A 608 -6.94 -4.79 -20.92
C THR A 608 -7.16 -6.20 -21.48
N ASP A 609 -8.31 -6.84 -21.19
CA ASP A 609 -8.72 -8.12 -21.78
C ASP A 609 -8.77 -8.08 -23.31
N LEU A 610 -9.36 -7.02 -23.89
CA LEU A 610 -9.37 -6.82 -25.34
C LEU A 610 -7.96 -6.68 -25.92
N VAL A 611 -7.07 -5.92 -25.27
CA VAL A 611 -5.68 -5.75 -25.72
C VAL A 611 -4.92 -7.07 -25.67
N LEU A 612 -5.09 -7.86 -24.60
CA LEU A 612 -4.49 -9.18 -24.47
C LEU A 612 -4.97 -10.15 -25.55
N GLU A 613 -6.27 -10.16 -25.85
CA GLU A 613 -6.81 -10.95 -26.96
C GLU A 613 -6.20 -10.54 -28.30
N LYS A 614 -6.07 -9.22 -28.56
CA LYS A 614 -5.43 -8.71 -29.78
C LYS A 614 -3.95 -9.12 -29.89
N ILE A 615 -3.24 -9.31 -28.78
CA ILE A 615 -1.86 -9.81 -28.73
C ILE A 615 -1.83 -11.31 -29.01
N ILE A 616 -2.66 -12.10 -28.30
CA ILE A 616 -2.77 -13.55 -28.47
C ILE A 616 -3.11 -13.89 -29.93
N ALA A 617 -4.13 -13.23 -30.51
CA ALA A 617 -4.57 -13.47 -31.89
C ALA A 617 -3.49 -13.16 -32.95
N ARG A 618 -2.48 -12.34 -32.63
CA ARG A 618 -1.32 -12.10 -33.50
C ARG A 618 -0.30 -13.22 -33.38
N LEU A 619 0.04 -13.62 -32.16
CA LEU A 619 0.98 -14.71 -31.91
C LEU A 619 0.46 -16.05 -32.42
N GLU A 620 -0.85 -16.26 -32.36
CA GLU A 620 -1.53 -17.45 -32.88
C GLU A 620 -1.36 -17.61 -34.41
N LYS A 621 -1.25 -16.48 -35.13
CA LYS A 621 -1.04 -16.47 -36.59
C LYS A 621 0.42 -16.67 -37.00
N ASN A 622 1.35 -16.66 -36.05
CA ASN A 622 2.76 -16.85 -36.35
C ASN A 622 3.05 -18.35 -36.54
N ASP A 623 3.78 -18.69 -37.62
CA ASP A 623 4.25 -20.06 -37.87
C ASP A 623 5.33 -20.49 -36.84
N GLN A 624 5.99 -19.53 -36.20
CA GLN A 624 7.06 -19.80 -35.23
C GLN A 624 6.51 -20.17 -33.84
N PRO A 625 7.18 -21.07 -33.09
CA PRO A 625 6.82 -21.38 -31.71
C PRO A 625 6.73 -20.11 -30.84
N SER A 626 5.54 -19.81 -30.32
CA SER A 626 5.26 -18.57 -29.60
C SER A 626 4.64 -18.86 -28.23
N VAL A 627 5.13 -18.17 -27.20
CA VAL A 627 4.59 -18.22 -25.83
C VAL A 627 4.39 -16.80 -25.30
N MET A 628 3.29 -16.59 -24.59
CA MET A 628 2.97 -15.34 -23.91
C MET A 628 2.78 -15.60 -22.41
N LEU A 629 3.44 -14.81 -21.58
CA LEU A 629 3.16 -14.71 -20.14
C LEU A 629 2.61 -13.32 -19.85
N TYR A 630 1.39 -13.25 -19.34
CA TYR A 630 0.79 -12.02 -18.82
C TYR A 630 0.83 -12.01 -17.29
N VAL A 631 1.31 -10.92 -16.71
CA VAL A 631 1.36 -10.71 -15.26
C VAL A 631 1.15 -9.23 -14.93
N ALA A 632 0.51 -8.92 -13.81
CA ALA A 632 0.49 -7.55 -13.31
C ALA A 632 1.66 -7.28 -12.34
N ASP A 633 2.16 -6.05 -12.33
CA ASP A 633 3.18 -5.60 -11.40
C ASP A 633 2.66 -5.64 -9.94
N HIS A 634 1.51 -5.04 -9.67
CA HIS A 634 0.77 -5.11 -8.42
C HIS A 634 -0.72 -4.96 -8.68
N SER A 635 -1.49 -4.95 -7.59
CA SER A 635 -2.94 -4.82 -7.61
C SER A 635 -3.38 -3.56 -6.86
N GLU A 636 -4.67 -3.26 -6.90
CA GLU A 636 -5.33 -2.10 -6.30
C GLU A 636 -6.49 -2.55 -5.38
N GLU A 637 -6.64 -1.89 -4.23
CA GLU A 637 -7.82 -1.99 -3.36
C GLU A 637 -8.79 -0.84 -3.68
N VAL A 638 -9.83 -1.17 -4.46
CA VAL A 638 -10.73 -0.17 -5.07
C VAL A 638 -12.02 0.04 -4.26
N ILE A 639 -12.39 -0.90 -3.39
CA ILE A 639 -13.68 -0.84 -2.65
C ILE A 639 -13.57 0.10 -1.45
N GLY A 640 -12.46 0.03 -0.72
CA GLY A 640 -12.15 0.84 0.46
C GLY A 640 -11.47 2.18 0.15
N ASP A 641 -11.20 2.49 -1.12
CA ASP A 641 -10.48 3.70 -1.58
C ASP A 641 -9.05 3.80 -0.99
N ARG A 642 -8.41 2.65 -0.78
CA ARG A 642 -7.02 2.57 -0.27
C ARG A 642 -5.98 2.51 -1.36
N THR A 643 -6.42 2.29 -2.60
CA THR A 643 -5.58 2.14 -3.78
C THR A 643 -4.50 1.09 -3.54
N HIS A 644 -3.24 1.42 -3.74
CA HIS A 644 -2.10 0.53 -3.55
C HIS A 644 -1.15 1.02 -2.43
N ASN A 645 -1.67 1.87 -1.53
CA ASN A 645 -0.92 2.44 -0.41
C ASN A 645 -0.47 1.35 0.57
N SER A 646 0.82 1.01 0.53
CA SER A 646 1.47 0.01 1.40
C SER A 646 1.28 0.25 2.91
N ALA A 647 1.05 1.49 3.36
CA ALA A 647 0.79 1.78 4.78
C ALA A 647 -0.60 1.30 5.24
N LEU A 648 -1.53 1.12 4.30
CA LEU A 648 -2.90 0.61 4.52
C LEU A 648 -3.06 -0.79 3.92
N PHE A 649 -1.98 -1.58 3.95
CA PHE A 649 -1.88 -2.85 3.27
C PHE A 649 -3.12 -3.75 3.49
N THR A 650 -3.64 -4.25 2.38
CA THR A 650 -4.56 -5.38 2.35
C THR A 650 -4.04 -6.40 1.35
N TYR A 651 -4.42 -7.66 1.50
CA TYR A 651 -4.05 -8.68 0.53
C TYR A 651 -4.62 -8.40 -0.87
N ASP A 652 -5.67 -7.58 -1.00
CA ASP A 652 -6.20 -7.19 -2.32
C ASP A 652 -5.17 -6.41 -3.13
N MET A 653 -4.29 -5.63 -2.49
CA MET A 653 -3.23 -4.84 -3.15
C MET A 653 -2.12 -5.69 -3.79
N ILE A 654 -2.09 -7.00 -3.51
CA ILE A 654 -1.08 -7.92 -4.06
C ILE A 654 -1.67 -9.07 -4.88
N ASN A 655 -3.00 -9.16 -5.00
CA ASN A 655 -3.68 -10.22 -5.75
C ASN A 655 -3.63 -9.93 -7.26
N ILE A 656 -2.54 -10.35 -7.91
CA ILE A 656 -2.29 -10.10 -9.33
C ILE A 656 -2.72 -11.28 -10.22
N PRO A 657 -3.15 -11.02 -11.48
CA PRO A 657 -3.28 -12.07 -12.47
C PRO A 657 -1.91 -12.59 -12.92
N LEU A 658 -1.87 -13.88 -13.25
CA LEU A 658 -0.78 -14.54 -13.95
C LEU A 658 -1.39 -15.57 -14.89
N ILE A 659 -1.11 -15.41 -16.19
CA ILE A 659 -1.69 -16.20 -17.27
C ILE A 659 -0.57 -16.59 -18.24
N VAL A 660 -0.54 -17.85 -18.66
CA VAL A 660 0.37 -18.33 -19.71
C VAL A 660 -0.44 -18.88 -20.87
N TRP A 661 -0.12 -18.42 -22.09
CA TRP A 661 -0.67 -18.91 -23.34
C TRP A 661 0.48 -19.33 -24.26
N ALA A 662 0.28 -20.36 -25.09
CA ALA A 662 1.25 -20.78 -26.10
C ALA A 662 0.51 -21.29 -27.35
N ASN A 663 1.12 -21.13 -28.52
CA ASN A 663 0.60 -21.79 -29.73
C ASN A 663 0.97 -23.28 -29.75
N GLU A 664 0.28 -24.06 -30.58
CA GLU A 664 0.49 -25.52 -30.67
C GLU A 664 1.94 -25.89 -31.07
N ALA A 665 2.58 -25.07 -31.92
CA ALA A 665 3.98 -25.26 -32.28
C ALA A 665 4.91 -25.20 -31.05
N TRP A 666 4.69 -24.25 -30.14
CA TRP A 666 5.46 -24.15 -28.90
C TRP A 666 5.16 -25.29 -27.93
N LYS A 667 3.88 -25.63 -27.71
CA LYS A 667 3.48 -26.75 -26.84
C LYS A 667 4.09 -28.07 -27.30
N THR A 668 4.11 -28.31 -28.61
CA THR A 668 4.67 -29.53 -29.20
C THR A 668 6.18 -29.57 -29.08
N LYS A 669 6.86 -28.46 -29.40
CA LYS A 669 8.33 -28.38 -29.39
C LYS A 669 8.90 -28.40 -27.95
N HIS A 670 8.17 -27.87 -26.98
CA HIS A 670 8.59 -27.70 -25.58
C HIS A 670 7.63 -28.41 -24.60
N ALA A 671 7.23 -29.64 -24.94
CA ALA A 671 6.20 -30.39 -24.20
C ALA A 671 6.52 -30.55 -22.70
N ASP A 672 7.78 -30.80 -22.34
CA ASP A 672 8.19 -30.94 -20.93
C ASP A 672 8.02 -29.62 -20.15
N LEU A 673 8.35 -28.48 -20.77
CA LEU A 673 8.15 -27.17 -20.15
C LEU A 673 6.66 -26.85 -20.03
N TRP A 674 5.86 -27.17 -21.06
CA TRP A 674 4.41 -26.99 -21.01
C TRP A 674 3.78 -27.82 -19.88
N LEU A 675 4.19 -29.07 -19.72
CA LEU A 675 3.74 -29.94 -18.64
C LEU A 675 4.15 -29.38 -17.26
N ALA A 676 5.37 -28.84 -17.12
CA ALA A 676 5.79 -28.19 -15.88
C ALA A 676 4.94 -26.95 -15.56
N ILE A 677 4.69 -26.09 -16.55
CA ILE A 677 3.82 -24.90 -16.42
C ILE A 677 2.42 -25.33 -15.95
N GLN A 678 1.85 -26.38 -16.55
CA GLN A 678 0.55 -26.93 -16.18
C GLN A 678 0.53 -27.47 -14.74
N ASN A 679 1.54 -28.27 -14.36
CA ASN A 679 1.62 -28.88 -13.02
C ASN A 679 1.84 -27.85 -11.92
N ASN A 680 2.46 -26.71 -12.23
CA ASN A 680 2.76 -25.65 -11.28
C ASN A 680 1.62 -24.63 -11.09
N LYS A 681 0.49 -24.75 -11.81
CA LYS A 681 -0.59 -23.73 -11.83
C LYS A 681 -1.26 -23.43 -10.48
N ASP A 682 -1.28 -24.42 -9.58
CA ASP A 682 -1.90 -24.31 -8.27
C ASP A 682 -0.90 -23.91 -7.17
N GLN A 683 0.40 -23.91 -7.48
CA GLN A 683 1.45 -23.52 -6.55
C GLN A 683 1.45 -22.02 -6.30
N ILE A 684 1.94 -21.61 -5.12
CA ILE A 684 2.13 -20.20 -4.80
C ILE A 684 3.22 -19.64 -5.69
N TRP A 685 3.03 -18.43 -6.19
CA TRP A 685 4.01 -17.70 -6.97
C TRP A 685 4.03 -16.23 -6.59
N THR A 686 5.23 -15.65 -6.50
CA THR A 686 5.42 -14.21 -6.29
C THR A 686 6.19 -13.62 -7.46
N ASN A 687 5.83 -12.43 -7.93
CA ASN A 687 6.37 -11.92 -9.20
C ASN A 687 7.86 -11.55 -9.19
N ASP A 688 8.52 -11.50 -8.04
CA ASP A 688 9.99 -11.52 -7.95
C ASP A 688 10.63 -12.83 -8.49
N LEU A 689 9.83 -13.84 -8.81
CA LEU A 689 10.26 -15.09 -9.46
C LEU A 689 10.08 -15.08 -10.99
N LEU A 690 9.63 -13.96 -11.56
CA LEU A 690 9.47 -13.80 -13.00
C LEU A 690 10.81 -13.95 -13.72
N PHE A 691 11.90 -13.40 -13.17
CA PHE A 691 13.25 -13.52 -13.72
C PHE A 691 13.61 -14.96 -14.11
N SER A 692 13.54 -15.91 -13.17
CA SER A 692 13.86 -17.32 -13.44
C SER A 692 12.92 -17.94 -14.48
N SER A 693 11.63 -17.60 -14.39
CA SER A 693 10.60 -18.15 -15.28
C SER A 693 10.77 -17.66 -16.72
N VAL A 694 11.12 -16.39 -16.93
CA VAL A 694 11.33 -15.81 -18.27
C VAL A 694 12.61 -16.34 -18.92
N LEU A 695 13.69 -16.53 -18.14
CA LEU A 695 14.89 -17.18 -18.66
C LEU A 695 14.59 -18.62 -19.11
N GLY A 696 13.82 -19.37 -18.32
CA GLY A 696 13.34 -20.71 -18.69
C GLY A 696 12.47 -20.72 -19.95
N LEU A 697 11.49 -19.81 -20.07
CA LEU A 697 10.64 -19.68 -21.26
C LEU A 697 11.42 -19.32 -22.53
N SER A 698 12.54 -18.60 -22.37
CA SER A 698 13.40 -18.15 -23.48
C SER A 698 14.53 -19.13 -23.80
N GLY A 699 14.64 -20.25 -23.06
CA GLY A 699 15.71 -21.23 -23.22
C GLY A 699 17.09 -20.71 -22.83
N ILE A 700 17.16 -19.72 -21.93
CA ILE A 700 18.43 -19.17 -21.46
C ILE A 700 18.90 -20.01 -20.26
N GLU A 701 20.00 -20.75 -20.46
CA GLU A 701 20.62 -21.59 -19.45
C GLU A 701 21.71 -20.80 -18.73
N SER A 702 21.66 -20.77 -17.40
CA SER A 702 22.65 -20.10 -16.56
C SER A 702 22.67 -20.68 -15.15
N THR A 703 23.84 -20.69 -14.50
CA THR A 703 23.97 -21.02 -13.07
C THR A 703 23.24 -20.05 -12.16
N ALA A 704 22.85 -18.89 -12.69
CA ALA A 704 22.05 -17.89 -12.00
C ALA A 704 20.57 -18.25 -11.88
N VAL A 705 20.07 -19.16 -12.73
CA VAL A 705 18.68 -19.62 -12.73
C VAL A 705 18.56 -20.70 -11.67
N ASP A 706 17.82 -20.40 -10.61
CA ASP A 706 17.40 -21.40 -9.63
C ASP A 706 16.16 -22.14 -10.18
N PRO A 707 16.26 -23.44 -10.53
CA PRO A 707 15.14 -24.20 -11.08
C PRO A 707 13.96 -24.28 -10.10
N THR A 708 14.21 -24.23 -8.79
CA THR A 708 13.14 -24.22 -7.78
C THR A 708 12.30 -22.94 -7.83
N LYS A 709 12.79 -21.89 -8.51
CA LYS A 709 12.14 -20.60 -8.64
C LYS A 709 11.56 -20.34 -10.03
N SER A 710 11.60 -21.32 -10.93
CA SER A 710 11.07 -21.18 -12.29
C SER A 710 9.77 -21.98 -12.46
N LEU A 711 8.72 -21.33 -12.96
CA LEU A 711 7.46 -22.01 -13.32
C LEU A 711 7.63 -23.03 -14.45
N THR A 712 8.70 -22.92 -15.24
CA THR A 712 9.02 -23.85 -16.32
C THR A 712 9.78 -25.10 -15.85
N SER A 713 9.98 -25.25 -14.54
CA SER A 713 10.70 -26.40 -13.95
C SER A 713 9.75 -27.30 -13.17
N SER A 714 9.92 -28.62 -13.32
CA SER A 714 9.24 -29.60 -12.46
C SER A 714 9.72 -29.57 -11.00
N ALA A 715 10.87 -28.92 -10.73
CA ALA A 715 11.39 -28.73 -9.38
C ALA A 715 10.86 -27.46 -8.69
N TYR A 716 9.91 -26.75 -9.32
CA TYR A 716 9.37 -25.50 -8.79
C TYR A 716 8.82 -25.69 -7.38
N GLN A 717 9.31 -24.87 -6.45
CA GLN A 717 8.85 -24.81 -5.08
C GLN A 717 9.24 -23.47 -4.45
N ILE A 718 8.37 -22.89 -3.63
CA ILE A 718 8.76 -21.77 -2.77
C ILE A 718 9.29 -22.36 -1.45
N PRO A 719 10.60 -22.32 -1.18
CA PRO A 719 11.14 -22.65 0.14
C PRO A 719 10.62 -21.70 1.22
N GLY A 720 10.04 -22.28 2.27
CA GLY A 720 9.56 -21.54 3.44
C GLY A 720 8.22 -20.84 3.23
N SER A 721 7.95 -19.81 4.04
CA SER A 721 6.73 -19.02 3.88
C SER A 721 6.88 -18.04 2.70
N PRO A 722 5.89 -17.96 1.79
CA PRO A 722 5.87 -16.98 0.71
C PRO A 722 5.80 -15.55 1.27
N LEU A 723 6.49 -14.61 0.62
CA LEU A 723 6.71 -13.25 1.12
C LEU A 723 6.14 -12.18 0.19
N THR A 724 5.80 -11.03 0.75
CA THR A 724 5.48 -9.78 0.03
C THR A 724 5.95 -8.56 0.84
N LEU A 725 5.77 -7.37 0.28
CA LEU A 725 6.29 -6.10 0.79
C LEU A 725 7.80 -6.20 1.10
N HIS A 726 8.53 -6.87 0.21
CA HIS A 726 9.97 -7.17 0.33
C HIS A 726 10.32 -7.91 1.63
N GLY A 727 9.56 -8.96 1.95
CA GLY A 727 9.78 -9.79 3.13
C GLY A 727 9.16 -9.29 4.43
N ARG A 728 8.38 -8.20 4.41
CA ARG A 728 7.71 -7.65 5.60
C ARG A 728 6.43 -8.40 5.98
N VAL A 729 5.77 -9.04 5.00
CA VAL A 729 4.48 -9.72 5.20
C VAL A 729 4.52 -11.09 4.54
N ASN A 730 3.96 -12.09 5.23
CA ASN A 730 3.79 -13.43 4.68
C ASN A 730 2.50 -13.51 3.86
N VAL A 731 2.55 -14.13 2.68
CA VAL A 731 1.36 -14.36 1.85
C VAL A 731 0.46 -15.44 2.46
N ASP A 732 1.03 -16.44 3.13
CA ASP A 732 0.32 -17.54 3.79
C ASP A 732 -0.21 -17.18 5.19
N SER A 733 -0.21 -15.89 5.54
CA SER A 733 -0.74 -15.40 6.81
C SER A 733 -2.23 -15.76 6.98
N PRO A 734 -2.70 -16.07 8.21
CA PRO A 734 -4.12 -16.38 8.46
C PRO A 734 -5.08 -15.24 8.06
N GLN A 735 -4.58 -14.00 7.99
CA GLN A 735 -5.34 -12.84 7.53
C GLN A 735 -5.59 -12.87 6.01
N ASN A 736 -4.78 -13.60 5.23
CA ASN A 736 -5.03 -13.87 3.82
C ASN A 736 -6.02 -15.03 3.67
N TRP A 737 -7.26 -14.78 4.06
CA TRP A 737 -8.34 -15.77 4.00
C TRP A 737 -8.52 -16.35 2.60
N ASN A 738 -8.28 -15.57 1.54
CA ASN A 738 -8.45 -16.01 0.15
C ASN A 738 -7.47 -17.12 -0.22
N TYR A 739 -6.20 -16.96 0.18
CA TYR A 739 -5.18 -18.00 0.03
C TYR A 739 -5.61 -19.29 0.72
N TRP A 740 -5.99 -19.21 2.00
CA TRP A 740 -6.37 -20.41 2.76
C TRP A 740 -7.61 -21.08 2.18
N GLN A 741 -8.62 -20.32 1.74
CA GLN A 741 -9.82 -20.90 1.12
C GLN A 741 -9.53 -21.66 -0.16
N ILE A 742 -8.69 -21.12 -1.04
CA ILE A 742 -8.31 -21.79 -2.29
C ILE A 742 -7.63 -23.12 -1.97
N ASN A 743 -6.63 -23.11 -1.09
CA ASN A 743 -5.82 -24.29 -0.80
C ASN A 743 -6.60 -25.35 0.00
N ASN A 744 -7.38 -24.93 0.99
CA ASN A 744 -8.17 -25.84 1.81
C ASN A 744 -9.34 -26.47 1.04
N ALA A 745 -9.98 -25.70 0.14
CA ALA A 745 -11.01 -26.25 -0.75
C ALA A 745 -10.42 -27.34 -1.66
N ALA A 746 -9.28 -27.05 -2.30
CA ALA A 746 -8.60 -27.98 -3.18
C ALA A 746 -8.15 -29.26 -2.44
N LEU A 747 -7.56 -29.11 -1.24
CA LEU A 747 -7.11 -30.23 -0.43
C LEU A 747 -8.28 -31.14 0.01
N ALA A 748 -9.38 -30.54 0.50
CA ALA A 748 -10.57 -31.30 0.90
C ALA A 748 -11.17 -32.08 -0.28
N GLN A 749 -11.23 -31.46 -1.47
CA GLN A 749 -11.72 -32.10 -2.69
C GLN A 749 -10.82 -33.24 -3.16
N GLN A 750 -9.50 -33.07 -3.09
CA GLN A 750 -8.53 -34.12 -3.40
C GLN A 750 -8.69 -35.34 -2.47
N GLN A 751 -9.13 -35.12 -1.23
CA GLN A 751 -9.43 -36.16 -0.25
C GLN A 751 -10.86 -36.72 -0.35
N GLY A 752 -11.64 -36.32 -1.37
CA GLY A 752 -12.99 -36.85 -1.60
C GLY A 752 -14.09 -36.32 -0.68
N GLN A 753 -13.83 -35.22 0.04
CA GLN A 753 -14.80 -34.60 0.94
C GLN A 753 -15.87 -33.81 0.18
N GLN A 754 -17.11 -33.82 0.68
CA GLN A 754 -18.20 -33.04 0.08
C GLN A 754 -18.36 -31.71 0.81
N LEU A 755 -18.13 -30.60 0.10
CA LEU A 755 -18.27 -29.25 0.63
C LEU A 755 -19.56 -28.60 0.11
N TYR A 756 -20.36 -28.05 1.02
CA TYR A 756 -21.58 -27.29 0.75
C TYR A 756 -21.35 -25.83 1.15
N ALA A 757 -21.32 -24.92 0.17
CA ALA A 757 -21.14 -23.49 0.43
C ALA A 757 -22.45 -22.89 0.94
N THR A 758 -22.45 -22.37 2.16
CA THR A 758 -23.62 -21.78 2.83
C THR A 758 -23.52 -20.25 2.89
N GLY A 759 -24.63 -19.59 3.23
CA GLY A 759 -24.69 -18.13 3.36
C GLY A 759 -24.69 -17.38 2.03
N ILE A 760 -25.08 -18.04 0.94
CA ILE A 760 -25.12 -17.44 -0.40
C ILE A 760 -26.38 -16.58 -0.53
N ARG A 761 -26.18 -15.26 -0.66
CA ARG A 761 -27.25 -14.24 -0.69
C ARG A 761 -27.21 -13.35 -1.94
N SER A 762 -26.21 -13.54 -2.80
CA SER A 762 -26.00 -12.75 -4.00
C SER A 762 -25.34 -13.58 -5.10
N VAL A 763 -25.45 -13.10 -6.34
CA VAL A 763 -24.78 -13.73 -7.50
C VAL A 763 -23.27 -13.71 -7.31
N GLY A 764 -22.72 -12.62 -6.77
CA GLY A 764 -21.29 -12.50 -6.49
C GLY A 764 -20.78 -13.53 -5.48
N GLU A 765 -21.52 -13.80 -4.41
CA GLU A 765 -21.15 -14.85 -3.44
C GLU A 765 -21.22 -16.24 -4.07
N ALA A 766 -22.25 -16.52 -4.88
CA ALA A 766 -22.37 -17.78 -5.59
C ALA A 766 -21.21 -18.00 -6.58
N MET A 767 -20.87 -16.99 -7.38
CA MET A 767 -19.73 -17.05 -8.31
C MET A 767 -18.39 -17.21 -7.58
N ALA A 768 -18.22 -16.56 -6.42
CA ALA A 768 -17.04 -16.74 -5.58
C ALA A 768 -16.93 -18.18 -5.05
N ALA A 769 -18.05 -18.79 -4.64
CA ALA A 769 -18.09 -20.20 -4.22
C ALA A 769 -17.66 -21.14 -5.36
N LEU A 770 -18.26 -20.95 -6.54
CA LEU A 770 -17.98 -21.77 -7.73
C LEU A 770 -16.52 -21.66 -8.16
N ASN A 771 -15.92 -20.46 -8.07
CA ASN A 771 -14.51 -20.25 -8.38
C ASN A 771 -13.53 -20.94 -7.42
N LEU A 772 -13.95 -21.15 -6.16
CA LEU A 772 -13.23 -22.01 -5.20
C LEU A 772 -13.42 -23.51 -5.49
N GLY A 773 -14.21 -23.88 -6.51
CA GLY A 773 -14.59 -25.25 -6.84
C GLY A 773 -15.74 -25.79 -6.01
N LEU A 774 -16.39 -24.96 -5.18
CA LEU A 774 -17.52 -25.37 -4.36
C LEU A 774 -18.78 -25.41 -5.22
N THR A 775 -19.14 -26.62 -5.68
CA THR A 775 -20.23 -26.83 -6.64
C THR A 775 -21.56 -27.24 -6.00
N ASN A 776 -21.59 -27.48 -4.68
CA ASN A 776 -22.83 -27.66 -3.94
C ASN A 776 -23.12 -26.34 -3.20
N LEU A 777 -24.19 -25.66 -3.60
CA LEU A 777 -24.54 -24.34 -3.06
C LEU A 777 -25.77 -24.44 -2.16
N VAL A 778 -25.77 -23.70 -1.05
CA VAL A 778 -26.91 -23.54 -0.15
C VAL A 778 -27.30 -22.08 -0.14
N LEU A 779 -28.44 -21.77 -0.76
CA LEU A 779 -28.97 -20.41 -0.88
C LEU A 779 -29.79 -20.07 0.35
N ASP A 780 -29.57 -18.90 0.95
CA ASP A 780 -30.43 -18.37 2.01
C ASP A 780 -31.65 -17.70 1.37
N VAL A 781 -32.84 -18.26 1.58
CA VAL A 781 -34.06 -17.90 0.85
C VAL A 781 -35.16 -17.46 1.82
N GLU A 782 -35.84 -16.38 1.48
CA GLU A 782 -37.06 -15.91 2.11
C GLU A 782 -38.26 -16.05 1.17
N VAL A 783 -39.46 -16.02 1.75
CA VAL A 783 -40.72 -16.00 1.00
C VAL A 783 -41.24 -14.56 1.00
N SER A 784 -41.36 -13.95 -0.18
CA SER A 784 -41.89 -12.59 -0.33
C SER A 784 -43.35 -12.50 0.10
N SER A 785 -43.87 -11.27 0.28
CA SER A 785 -45.30 -11.04 0.56
C SER A 785 -46.23 -11.56 -0.54
N GLU A 786 -45.73 -11.67 -1.77
CA GLU A 786 -46.44 -12.21 -2.94
C GLU A 786 -46.31 -13.75 -3.04
N GLY A 787 -45.49 -14.34 -2.16
CA GLY A 787 -45.25 -15.77 -2.07
C GLY A 787 -44.21 -16.29 -3.05
N GLU A 788 -43.33 -15.43 -3.56
CA GLU A 788 -42.18 -15.82 -4.39
C GLU A 788 -40.95 -16.14 -3.55
N LEU A 789 -40.12 -17.07 -4.02
CA LEU A 789 -38.82 -17.37 -3.41
C LEU A 789 -37.79 -16.31 -3.81
N ILE A 790 -37.27 -15.61 -2.80
CA ILE A 790 -36.31 -14.52 -2.95
C ILE A 790 -35.07 -14.77 -2.09
N VAL A 791 -33.94 -14.27 -2.52
CA VAL A 791 -32.68 -14.35 -1.77
C VAL A 791 -32.55 -13.06 -0.94
N GLU A 792 -32.40 -13.18 0.38
CA GLU A 792 -32.59 -12.11 1.39
C GLU A 792 -31.98 -10.74 0.97
N SER A 793 -32.83 -9.71 0.82
CA SER A 793 -32.40 -8.31 0.75
C SER A 793 -32.43 -7.72 2.15
N LEU A 794 -31.27 -7.66 2.80
CA LEU A 794 -31.12 -6.86 4.01
C LEU A 794 -31.46 -5.38 3.65
N GLN A 795 -32.64 -4.92 4.06
CA GLN A 795 -33.19 -3.55 3.99
C GLN A 795 -33.32 -2.88 2.60
N GLY A 796 -34.52 -2.96 2.00
CA GLY A 796 -35.14 -1.83 1.28
C GLY A 796 -34.74 -1.55 -0.18
N ASP A 797 -33.86 -2.34 -0.80
CA ASP A 797 -33.54 -2.26 -2.23
C ASP A 797 -33.84 -3.60 -2.93
N SER A 798 -34.16 -3.53 -4.23
CA SER A 798 -34.71 -4.58 -5.11
C SER A 798 -34.37 -6.03 -4.73
N MET A 799 -35.41 -6.82 -4.47
CA MET A 799 -35.33 -8.27 -4.22
C MET A 799 -34.84 -9.02 -5.46
N LEU A 800 -33.94 -9.99 -5.28
CA LEU A 800 -33.57 -10.95 -6.33
C LEU A 800 -34.37 -12.23 -6.12
N THR A 801 -35.15 -12.63 -7.13
CA THR A 801 -35.83 -13.94 -7.09
C THR A 801 -34.82 -15.07 -7.26
N VAL A 802 -35.08 -16.23 -6.65
CA VAL A 802 -34.25 -17.43 -6.85
C VAL A 802 -34.15 -17.76 -8.34
N LYS A 803 -35.24 -17.59 -9.10
CA LYS A 803 -35.26 -17.78 -10.56
C LYS A 803 -34.22 -16.90 -11.28
N GLN A 804 -34.17 -15.61 -10.95
CA GLN A 804 -33.20 -14.68 -11.57
C GLN A 804 -31.76 -15.07 -11.21
N LEU A 805 -31.47 -15.38 -9.95
CA LEU A 805 -30.15 -15.85 -9.53
C LEU A 805 -29.71 -17.07 -10.34
N LEU A 806 -30.60 -18.05 -10.49
CA LEU A 806 -30.32 -19.27 -11.24
C LEU A 806 -30.10 -19.01 -12.74
N SER A 807 -30.85 -18.08 -13.35
CA SER A 807 -30.61 -17.66 -14.74
C SER A 807 -29.22 -17.06 -14.93
N GLU A 808 -28.73 -16.29 -13.97
CA GLU A 808 -27.37 -15.75 -14.02
C GLU A 808 -26.30 -16.83 -13.78
N LEU A 809 -26.55 -17.76 -12.85
CA LEU A 809 -25.65 -18.91 -12.64
C LEU A 809 -25.60 -19.85 -13.85
N ALA A 810 -26.69 -20.01 -14.59
CA ALA A 810 -26.71 -20.80 -15.82
C ALA A 810 -25.76 -20.24 -16.91
N ALA A 811 -25.39 -18.96 -16.82
CA ALA A 811 -24.39 -18.35 -17.70
C ALA A 811 -22.94 -18.49 -17.18
N SER A 812 -22.73 -19.01 -15.97
CA SER A 812 -21.40 -19.23 -15.38
C SER A 812 -20.61 -20.30 -16.15
N PRO A 813 -19.29 -20.13 -16.34
CA PRO A 813 -18.43 -21.19 -16.90
C PRO A 813 -18.42 -22.47 -16.07
N VAL A 814 -18.62 -22.34 -14.75
CA VAL A 814 -18.71 -23.46 -13.80
C VAL A 814 -20.14 -23.53 -13.30
N GLN A 815 -20.83 -24.62 -13.63
CA GLN A 815 -22.20 -24.86 -13.20
C GLN A 815 -22.24 -25.53 -11.82
N PRO A 816 -23.22 -25.17 -10.96
CA PRO A 816 -23.45 -25.89 -9.71
C PRO A 816 -23.88 -27.34 -9.99
N LYS A 817 -23.39 -28.27 -9.17
CA LYS A 817 -23.79 -29.69 -9.20
C LYS A 817 -25.08 -29.93 -8.42
N SER A 818 -25.29 -29.19 -7.34
CA SER A 818 -26.51 -29.24 -6.54
C SER A 818 -26.78 -27.88 -5.91
N ILE A 819 -28.07 -27.59 -5.71
CA ILE A 819 -28.52 -26.38 -5.02
C ILE A 819 -29.52 -26.78 -3.94
N ALA A 820 -29.23 -26.42 -2.70
CA ALA A 820 -30.16 -26.53 -1.58
C ALA A 820 -30.69 -25.15 -1.21
N LEU A 821 -31.96 -25.08 -0.79
CA LEU A 821 -32.58 -23.84 -0.32
C LEU A 821 -32.76 -23.90 1.20
N ASN A 822 -32.17 -22.94 1.90
CA ASN A 822 -32.35 -22.72 3.33
C ASN A 822 -33.46 -21.67 3.53
N VAL A 823 -34.69 -22.13 3.80
CA VAL A 823 -35.90 -21.27 3.82
C VAL A 823 -36.26 -20.84 5.25
N THR A 824 -36.22 -19.54 5.55
CA THR A 824 -36.40 -19.01 6.92
C THR A 824 -37.87 -18.84 7.36
N ALA A 825 -38.87 -19.20 6.53
CA ALA A 825 -40.29 -19.07 6.87
C ALA A 825 -41.14 -20.27 6.36
N THR A 826 -41.93 -20.87 7.25
CA THR A 826 -42.76 -22.07 6.98
C THR A 826 -44.21 -21.78 6.53
N LYS A 827 -44.60 -20.51 6.37
CA LYS A 827 -45.95 -20.18 5.89
C LYS A 827 -46.08 -20.52 4.40
N GLY A 828 -46.87 -21.55 4.09
CA GLY A 828 -47.17 -21.94 2.70
C GLY A 828 -46.27 -23.03 2.11
N ALA A 829 -45.80 -23.98 2.92
CA ALA A 829 -44.88 -25.07 2.51
C ALA A 829 -45.25 -25.75 1.18
N ALA A 830 -46.54 -26.06 0.94
CA ALA A 830 -46.98 -26.68 -0.32
C ALA A 830 -46.76 -25.79 -1.57
N LYS A 831 -46.94 -24.46 -1.45
CA LYS A 831 -46.69 -23.50 -2.54
C LYS A 831 -45.19 -23.31 -2.78
N VAL A 832 -44.37 -23.48 -1.74
CA VAL A 832 -42.90 -23.45 -1.82
C VAL A 832 -42.38 -24.70 -2.52
N GLU A 833 -42.83 -25.90 -2.13
CA GLU A 833 -42.46 -27.17 -2.79
C GLU A 833 -42.80 -27.16 -4.28
N GLN A 834 -43.99 -26.68 -4.65
CA GLN A 834 -44.39 -26.56 -6.06
C GLN A 834 -43.48 -25.62 -6.85
N GLN A 835 -43.05 -24.50 -6.27
CA GLN A 835 -42.09 -23.59 -6.90
C GLN A 835 -40.70 -24.21 -7.05
N ILE A 836 -40.22 -24.93 -6.03
CA ILE A 836 -38.93 -25.63 -6.10
C ILE A 836 -38.94 -26.67 -7.21
N GLN A 837 -40.02 -27.45 -7.34
CA GLN A 837 -40.15 -28.43 -8.40
C GLN A 837 -40.13 -27.78 -9.79
N ALA A 838 -40.90 -26.70 -9.98
CA ALA A 838 -40.90 -25.93 -11.22
C ALA A 838 -39.52 -25.34 -11.56
N LEU A 839 -38.77 -24.86 -10.56
CA LEU A 839 -37.40 -24.37 -10.74
C LEU A 839 -36.43 -25.50 -11.10
N SER A 840 -36.53 -26.67 -10.46
CA SER A 840 -35.66 -27.81 -10.76
C SER A 840 -35.85 -28.29 -12.19
N GLU A 841 -37.10 -28.35 -12.66
CA GLU A 841 -37.44 -28.68 -14.05
C GLU A 841 -36.89 -27.64 -15.04
N ALA A 842 -37.00 -26.35 -14.72
CA ALA A 842 -36.57 -25.26 -15.61
C ALA A 842 -35.04 -25.18 -15.82
N PHE A 843 -34.24 -25.53 -14.81
CA PHE A 843 -32.79 -25.34 -14.83
C PHE A 843 -31.97 -26.62 -14.98
N SER A 844 -32.60 -27.80 -14.98
CA SER A 844 -31.91 -29.11 -15.08
C SER A 844 -30.83 -29.34 -14.02
N ILE A 845 -30.91 -28.63 -12.88
CA ILE A 845 -30.03 -28.79 -11.73
C ILE A 845 -30.81 -29.52 -10.63
N PRO A 846 -30.23 -30.55 -9.98
CA PRO A 846 -30.83 -31.17 -8.80
C PRO A 846 -31.06 -30.12 -7.71
N MET A 847 -32.33 -29.76 -7.47
CA MET A 847 -32.71 -28.88 -6.36
C MET A 847 -33.17 -29.70 -5.18
N LEU A 848 -32.54 -29.47 -4.03
CA LEU A 848 -32.89 -30.11 -2.78
C LEU A 848 -33.75 -29.14 -1.96
N SER A 849 -35.02 -29.52 -1.77
CA SER A 849 -35.93 -28.90 -0.81
C SER A 849 -35.44 -29.23 0.60
N VAL A 850 -35.04 -28.21 1.37
CA VAL A 850 -34.69 -28.26 2.80
C VAL A 850 -34.12 -29.63 3.22
N ASP A 851 -32.95 -29.98 2.69
CA ASP A 851 -32.31 -31.25 3.02
C ASP A 851 -31.76 -31.17 4.46
N GLN A 852 -32.47 -31.79 5.40
CA GLN A 852 -32.02 -31.88 6.80
C GLN A 852 -30.63 -32.51 6.92
N SER A 853 -30.19 -33.32 5.95
CA SER A 853 -28.84 -33.90 5.95
C SER A 853 -27.74 -32.86 5.66
N VAL A 854 -28.05 -31.76 4.95
CA VAL A 854 -27.14 -30.61 4.78
C VAL A 854 -27.09 -29.79 6.07
N VAL A 855 -28.20 -29.66 6.79
CA VAL A 855 -28.26 -29.02 8.12
C VAL A 855 -27.46 -29.81 9.17
N MET A 856 -27.34 -31.13 8.99
CA MET A 856 -26.58 -32.03 9.86
C MET A 856 -25.09 -32.15 9.50
N ALA A 857 -24.62 -31.52 8.43
CA ALA A 857 -23.21 -31.52 8.03
C ALA A 857 -22.34 -30.65 8.95
N LYS A 858 -21.09 -31.06 9.16
CA LYS A 858 -20.18 -30.41 10.12
C LYS A 858 -19.74 -29.03 9.58
N PRO A 859 -19.89 -27.93 10.34
CA PRO A 859 -19.43 -26.62 9.89
C PRO A 859 -17.90 -26.52 9.92
N VAL A 860 -17.30 -25.97 8.87
CA VAL A 860 -15.85 -25.74 8.78
C VAL A 860 -15.50 -24.40 8.14
N ASP A 861 -14.39 -23.84 8.63
CA ASP A 861 -13.85 -22.57 8.15
C ASP A 861 -12.68 -22.82 7.19
N LEU A 862 -12.94 -22.73 5.88
CA LEU A 862 -11.89 -22.94 4.87
C LEU A 862 -10.80 -21.87 4.91
N TRP A 863 -11.04 -20.70 5.49
CA TRP A 863 -10.00 -19.66 5.64
C TRP A 863 -9.07 -19.89 6.84
N SER A 864 -9.30 -20.93 7.64
CA SER A 864 -8.48 -21.20 8.82
C SER A 864 -7.30 -22.13 8.49
N PRO A 865 -6.06 -21.77 8.87
CA PRO A 865 -4.93 -22.69 8.82
C PRO A 865 -5.12 -23.95 9.69
N SER A 866 -6.03 -23.92 10.67
CA SER A 866 -6.31 -25.09 11.51
C SER A 866 -7.05 -26.20 10.75
N PHE A 867 -7.82 -25.86 9.72
CA PHE A 867 -8.54 -26.84 8.92
C PHE A 867 -7.60 -27.66 8.04
N ALA A 868 -6.58 -27.03 7.45
CA ALA A 868 -5.51 -27.73 6.72
C ALA A 868 -4.84 -28.83 7.57
N ARG A 869 -4.53 -28.49 8.84
CA ARG A 869 -3.95 -29.44 9.79
C ARG A 869 -4.89 -30.62 10.09
N LYS A 870 -6.19 -30.36 10.26
CA LYS A 870 -7.19 -31.41 10.45
C LYS A 870 -7.29 -32.34 9.24
N LEU A 871 -7.19 -31.83 8.02
CA LEU A 871 -7.19 -32.63 6.79
C LEU A 871 -5.89 -33.44 6.61
N SER A 872 -4.75 -32.92 7.06
CA SER A 872 -3.46 -33.62 6.96
C SER A 872 -3.30 -34.73 8.01
N ASP A 873 -3.92 -34.56 9.18
CA ASP A 873 -3.95 -35.60 10.21
C ASP A 873 -4.87 -36.74 9.72
N LYS A 874 -4.31 -37.94 9.54
CA LYS A 874 -4.98 -39.15 8.99
C LYS A 874 -6.29 -39.59 9.67
N ASN A 875 -6.78 -38.85 10.67
CA ASN A 875 -8.06 -39.10 11.35
C ASN A 875 -9.30 -38.78 10.49
N LEU A 876 -9.18 -38.04 9.39
CA LEU A 876 -10.30 -37.85 8.43
C LEU A 876 -10.23 -38.77 7.20
N SER A 877 -9.11 -39.47 6.99
CA SER A 877 -8.91 -40.37 5.84
C SER A 877 -9.49 -41.78 6.03
N GLY A 878 -10.05 -42.08 7.21
CA GLY A 878 -10.59 -43.41 7.55
C GLY A 878 -12.06 -43.62 7.18
N GLU A 879 -12.84 -42.56 7.00
CA GLU A 879 -14.25 -42.62 6.62
C GLU A 879 -14.45 -41.79 5.35
N GLY A 880 -14.56 -42.45 4.21
CA GLY A 880 -14.84 -41.77 2.94
C GLY A 880 -16.17 -41.02 3.02
N HIS A 881 -16.17 -39.79 2.48
CA HIS A 881 -17.38 -38.99 2.19
C HIS A 881 -18.05 -38.26 3.37
N GLU A 882 -17.29 -37.65 4.29
CA GLU A 882 -17.89 -36.68 5.20
C GLU A 882 -18.44 -35.46 4.43
N ARG A 883 -19.56 -34.93 4.93
CA ARG A 883 -20.19 -33.72 4.41
C ARG A 883 -19.89 -32.55 5.34
N PHE A 884 -19.42 -31.44 4.77
CA PHE A 884 -19.13 -30.22 5.49
C PHE A 884 -19.93 -29.04 4.94
N THR A 885 -20.42 -28.19 5.84
CA THR A 885 -20.92 -26.87 5.49
C THR A 885 -19.81 -25.84 5.63
N VAL A 886 -19.72 -24.92 4.66
CA VAL A 886 -18.67 -23.92 4.58
C VAL A 886 -19.30 -22.55 4.40
N ASN A 887 -19.08 -21.66 5.36
CA ASN A 887 -19.48 -20.26 5.21
C ASN A 887 -18.37 -19.46 4.51
N ILE A 888 -18.41 -19.30 3.19
CA ILE A 888 -17.31 -18.65 2.47
C ILE A 888 -17.10 -17.19 2.85
N LYS A 889 -15.84 -16.80 3.10
CA LYS A 889 -15.45 -15.40 3.08
C LYS A 889 -15.30 -14.93 1.66
N THR A 890 -16.03 -13.88 1.32
CA THR A 890 -15.93 -13.23 0.02
C THR A 890 -15.64 -11.75 0.22
N ARG A 891 -15.20 -11.10 -0.84
CA ARG A 891 -15.14 -9.63 -0.87
C ARG A 891 -16.51 -8.98 -0.69
N TYR A 892 -17.62 -9.71 -0.79
CA TYR A 892 -18.98 -9.19 -0.68
C TYR A 892 -19.51 -9.22 0.77
N THR A 893 -19.10 -10.23 1.56
CA THR A 893 -19.47 -10.38 2.99
C THR A 893 -18.40 -9.86 3.94
N HIS A 894 -17.12 -9.99 3.57
CA HIS A 894 -15.97 -9.64 4.38
C HIS A 894 -15.00 -8.82 3.53
N PRO A 895 -15.24 -7.50 3.36
CA PRO A 895 -14.20 -6.61 2.82
C PRO A 895 -12.90 -6.90 3.56
N ALA A 896 -11.78 -6.99 2.83
CA ALA A 896 -10.47 -7.18 3.43
C ALA A 896 -10.36 -6.27 4.66
N PRO A 897 -9.90 -6.80 5.82
CA PRO A 897 -10.02 -6.12 7.10
C PRO A 897 -9.61 -4.67 6.92
N ILE A 898 -10.51 -3.76 7.31
CA ILE A 898 -10.16 -2.39 7.57
C ILE A 898 -9.12 -2.48 8.70
N PRO A 899 -7.81 -2.20 8.48
CA PRO A 899 -6.96 -1.98 9.62
C PRO A 899 -7.65 -0.88 10.39
N ALA A 900 -8.07 -1.17 11.61
CA ALA A 900 -8.88 -0.26 12.39
C ALA A 900 -8.10 1.04 12.61
N ALA A 901 -8.37 2.03 11.77
CA ALA A 901 -8.31 3.42 12.15
C ALA A 901 -9.63 3.71 12.87
N SER A 902 -9.69 3.30 14.15
CA SER A 902 -10.53 3.93 15.18
C SER A 902 -10.50 3.05 16.43
N GLY A 903 -10.06 3.65 17.54
CA GLY A 903 -10.42 3.13 18.85
C GLY A 903 -11.93 3.25 19.03
N LYS A 904 -12.60 2.12 19.18
CA LYS A 904 -13.80 2.02 20.00
C LYS A 904 -13.78 0.65 20.70
N SER A 905 -13.79 0.73 22.02
CA SER A 905 -14.00 -0.38 22.96
C SER A 905 -15.33 -1.07 22.70
N GLY A 906 -15.31 -2.38 22.49
CA GLY A 906 -16.46 -3.25 22.70
C GLY A 906 -16.23 -4.04 23.99
N GLU A 907 -16.98 -3.70 25.04
CA GLU A 907 -17.17 -4.56 26.20
C GLU A 907 -18.05 -5.75 25.80
N SER A 908 -17.58 -6.96 26.14
CA SER A 908 -18.37 -8.05 26.72
C SER A 908 -17.43 -9.03 27.41
#